data_AF-A0AAN0YRV9-F1
#
_entry.id   AF-A0AAN0YRV9-F1
#
_cell.length_a   1.000
_cell.length_b   1.000
_cell.length_c   1.000
_cell.angle_alpha   90.00
_cell.angle_beta   90.00
_cell.angle_gamma   90.00
#
_symmetry.space_group_name_H-M   'P 1'
#
loop_
_entity.id
_entity.type
_entity.pdbx_description
1 polymer ?
#
loop_
_entity_poly.entity_id
_entity_poly.type
_entity_poly.pdbx_seq_one_letter_code
_entity_poly.pdbx_strand_id
1 'polypeptide(L)'
;MNFKKDAWKPIFASVVLTVIAAYVLMGLFYMIGNGGDLKEILLRPKELITFVYTEENLKTVFSLAPFVILAALLYTFRSSIIVPKLEYASDFGLHGTSRWGTPDEVIDGKMFSKNNSYTTDPVDAFQMEKGIIVGKVPKKRELLIIPRNTTIDNRNVLVIGSSGSGKGQSFVFPNMINHTEETIIVTDPKGEIYEATHQIKRDQGYKVYQVDFINFVNCDRYNPLDYVEDDEDARAIANTIASNSVDEGKRDFWSESAVAFLSAFILYVKEKYKDKANMRHVVEMVARAGKDEEYLDEIIKNMSPDHPAYHMFTLANMSSGNTRAGIMATLAQQISIFAMQKIAKMTAKSDFKFHDLQKEKSVLYIKIRMDENPFVQLTATFFEQLIAVLYDIADKNHSKLPIPTIFLLDEFANIGTINKYPRVLATCRGLGMAMMTIIQDIGQLEDKKRYGPEMARSIINNHDTQLFLRTKDTKTAKYFSELAGETTVKHKQKSASYGRKDGSKSISEQYVKRPLITPGELMNMDKNTCYLFVSGAYPMKLEKAWQFEIYGDLLSNYEKYRSRLGYTTPLWNGEWVWDEEDSAAQDIQEVKQELEESDVVLLNEMIDEINKIDEDEEDEEITEEELRVLLGNVEDENEDEENESEEVGEAEELQSILDEIEEELDAFDEMEDEITEEDLMEIIEEFSEFSDDSEGEQEESNQKIADELPI
;
A
#
# COMPACT_ATOMS: atom_id res chain seq x y z
N MET A 1 3.84 23.07 -27.53
CA MET A 1 5.04 23.30 -28.38
C MET A 1 5.95 24.17 -27.55
N ASN A 2 7.05 23.64 -27.03
CA ASN A 2 7.86 24.39 -26.07
C ASN A 2 8.78 25.34 -26.84
N PHE A 3 8.61 26.64 -26.61
CA PHE A 3 9.50 27.65 -27.14
C PHE A 3 10.81 27.65 -26.33
N LYS A 4 11.94 27.87 -27.00
CA LYS A 4 13.21 28.11 -26.30
C LYS A 4 13.11 29.42 -25.50
N LYS A 5 13.83 29.53 -24.38
CA LYS A 5 13.86 30.74 -23.51
C LYS A 5 14.20 32.03 -24.30
N ASP A 6 14.99 31.91 -25.36
CA ASP A 6 15.38 33.00 -26.27
C ASP A 6 14.58 33.06 -27.59
N ALA A 7 13.45 32.36 -27.70
CA ALA A 7 12.67 32.28 -28.94
C ALA A 7 12.18 33.64 -29.47
N TRP A 8 12.10 34.66 -28.60
CA TRP A 8 11.73 36.02 -28.99
C TRP A 8 12.74 36.66 -29.96
N LYS A 9 14.04 36.35 -29.85
CA LYS A 9 15.10 36.91 -30.70
C LYS A 9 14.92 36.54 -32.19
N PRO A 10 14.80 35.25 -32.58
CA PRO A 10 14.57 34.87 -33.97
C PRO A 10 13.19 35.30 -34.49
N ILE A 11 12.15 35.34 -33.64
CA ILE A 11 10.83 35.85 -34.03
C ILE A 11 10.94 37.33 -34.39
N PHE A 12 11.58 38.14 -33.53
CA PHE A 12 11.80 39.56 -33.77
C PHE A 12 12.62 39.80 -35.04
N ALA A 13 13.71 39.05 -35.23
CA ALA A 13 14.52 39.12 -36.45
C ALA A 13 13.70 38.79 -37.72
N SER A 14 12.80 37.80 -37.65
CA SER A 14 11.90 37.43 -38.77
C SER A 14 10.96 38.57 -39.14
N VAL A 15 10.40 39.26 -38.15
CA VAL A 15 9.51 40.41 -38.38
C VAL A 15 10.27 41.57 -39.03
N VAL A 16 11.45 41.92 -38.51
CA VAL A 16 12.27 43.01 -39.08
C VAL A 16 12.71 42.69 -40.51
N LEU A 17 13.18 41.46 -40.77
CA LEU A 17 13.57 41.01 -42.10
C LEU A 17 12.39 41.00 -43.08
N THR A 18 11.19 40.67 -42.61
CA THR A 18 9.97 40.72 -43.43
C THR A 18 9.69 42.13 -43.92
N VAL A 19 9.76 43.13 -43.04
CA VAL A 19 9.51 44.54 -43.39
C VAL A 19 10.54 45.02 -44.42
N ILE A 20 11.82 44.69 -44.20
CA ILE A 20 12.90 45.07 -45.12
C ILE A 20 12.72 44.36 -46.48
N ALA A 21 12.47 43.06 -46.49
CA ALA A 21 12.30 42.29 -47.71
C ALA A 21 11.07 42.74 -48.52
N ALA A 22 9.95 43.02 -47.85
CA ALA A 22 8.75 43.56 -48.48
C ALA A 22 9.04 44.93 -49.12
N TYR A 23 9.76 45.81 -48.43
CA TYR A 23 10.14 47.13 -48.95
C TYR A 23 11.09 47.04 -50.16
N VAL A 24 12.08 46.15 -50.10
CA VAL A 24 13.00 45.90 -51.23
C VAL A 24 12.25 45.31 -52.43
N LEU A 25 11.30 44.41 -52.21
CA LEU A 25 10.44 43.88 -53.27
C LEU A 25 9.60 44.97 -53.93
N MET A 26 9.07 45.93 -53.17
CA MET A 26 8.39 47.10 -53.77
C MET A 26 9.32 47.87 -54.70
N GLY A 27 10.57 48.08 -54.28
CA GLY A 27 11.63 48.71 -55.08
C GLY A 27 11.92 47.98 -56.39
N LEU A 28 12.02 46.65 -56.34
CA LEU A 28 12.26 45.81 -57.51
C LEU A 28 11.08 45.85 -58.50
N PHE A 29 9.85 45.78 -58.00
CA PHE A 29 8.66 45.89 -58.86
C PHE A 29 8.56 47.26 -59.53
N TYR A 30 8.87 48.34 -58.80
CA TYR A 30 8.94 49.68 -59.38
C TYR A 30 10.00 49.79 -60.48
N MET A 31 11.19 49.22 -60.26
CA MET A 31 12.24 49.19 -61.28
C MET A 31 11.81 48.43 -62.53
N ILE A 32 11.14 47.28 -62.38
CA ILE A 32 10.67 46.49 -63.53
C ILE A 32 9.62 47.26 -64.34
N GLY A 33 8.73 48.00 -63.67
CA GLY A 33 7.67 48.76 -64.34
C GLY A 33 8.16 50.06 -64.99
N ASN A 34 9.06 50.78 -64.35
CA ASN A 34 9.40 52.17 -64.72
C ASN A 34 10.89 52.40 -65.07
N GLY A 35 11.75 51.39 -64.90
CA GLY A 35 13.21 51.51 -65.06
C GLY A 35 13.89 52.33 -63.95
N GLY A 36 15.23 52.40 -63.96
CA GLY A 36 16.04 53.19 -63.03
C GLY A 36 16.99 52.37 -62.15
N ASP A 37 17.77 53.04 -61.29
CA ASP A 37 18.68 52.39 -60.34
C ASP A 37 18.00 52.09 -58.99
N LEU A 38 18.21 50.87 -58.45
CA LEU A 38 17.48 50.38 -57.26
C LEU A 38 17.79 51.24 -56.04
N LYS A 39 19.04 51.69 -55.90
CA LYS A 39 19.47 52.46 -54.73
C LYS A 39 18.78 53.82 -54.68
N GLU A 40 18.65 54.48 -55.83
CA GLU A 40 17.93 55.76 -55.92
C GLU A 40 16.44 55.60 -55.69
N ILE A 41 15.84 54.50 -56.19
CA ILE A 41 14.42 54.18 -56.01
C ILE A 41 14.09 53.93 -54.53
N LEU A 42 14.90 53.13 -53.82
CA LEU A 42 14.67 52.79 -52.40
C LEU A 42 14.77 54.01 -51.46
N LEU A 43 15.41 55.11 -51.89
CA LEU A 43 15.48 56.37 -51.14
C LEU A 43 14.22 57.24 -51.28
N ARG A 44 13.23 56.82 -52.09
CA ARG A 44 11.98 57.55 -52.33
C ARG A 44 10.75 56.78 -51.83
N PRO A 45 10.56 56.66 -50.50
CA PRO A 45 9.52 55.81 -49.90
C PRO A 45 8.09 56.22 -50.30
N LYS A 46 7.82 57.52 -50.47
CA LYS A 46 6.48 58.01 -50.83
C LYS A 46 6.08 57.62 -52.25
N GLU A 47 7.02 57.65 -53.20
CA GLU A 47 6.78 57.27 -54.59
C GLU A 47 6.51 55.77 -54.71
N LEU A 48 7.30 54.95 -54.01
CA LEU A 48 7.14 53.49 -53.95
C LEU A 48 5.79 53.04 -53.38
N ILE A 49 5.40 53.61 -52.24
CA ILE A 49 4.13 53.29 -51.61
C ILE A 49 2.97 53.72 -52.53
N THR A 50 3.05 54.91 -53.12
CA THR A 50 2.00 55.40 -54.03
C THR A 50 1.87 54.48 -55.25
N PHE A 51 2.98 54.06 -55.86
CA PHE A 51 2.98 53.13 -57.00
C PHE A 51 2.26 51.81 -56.69
N VAL A 52 2.63 51.17 -55.57
CA VAL A 52 2.05 49.88 -55.16
C VAL A 52 0.55 49.99 -54.84
N TYR A 53 0.11 51.11 -54.28
CA TYR A 53 -1.29 51.31 -53.89
C TYR A 53 -2.19 51.89 -54.99
N THR A 54 -1.62 52.31 -56.12
CA THR A 54 -2.38 52.81 -57.28
C THR A 54 -2.81 51.68 -58.22
N GLU A 55 -2.01 50.60 -58.32
CA GLU A 55 -2.36 49.41 -59.10
C GLU A 55 -3.05 48.34 -58.25
N GLU A 56 -4.25 47.91 -58.67
CA GLU A 56 -5.09 46.96 -57.92
C GLU A 56 -4.43 45.58 -57.74
N ASN A 57 -3.66 45.13 -58.73
CA ASN A 57 -2.92 43.87 -58.68
C ASN A 57 -1.73 43.93 -57.71
N LEU A 58 -0.96 45.02 -57.72
CA LEU A 58 0.18 45.21 -56.82
C LEU A 58 -0.28 45.38 -55.38
N LYS A 59 -1.38 46.09 -55.15
CA LYS A 59 -1.99 46.25 -53.83
C LYS A 59 -2.32 44.90 -53.20
N THR A 60 -2.93 44.00 -53.98
CA THR A 60 -3.26 42.64 -53.51
C THR A 60 -1.99 41.84 -53.18
N VAL A 61 -1.00 41.84 -54.08
CA VAL A 61 0.26 41.10 -53.88
C VAL A 61 1.03 41.60 -52.67
N PHE A 62 1.19 42.91 -52.49
CA PHE A 62 1.94 43.49 -51.38
C PHE A 62 1.16 43.53 -50.06
N SER A 63 -0.16 43.31 -50.08
CA SER A 63 -0.94 43.05 -48.86
C SER A 63 -0.69 41.64 -48.31
N LEU A 64 -0.43 40.65 -49.19
CA LEU A 64 -0.20 39.25 -48.82
C LEU A 64 1.28 38.90 -48.66
N ALA A 65 2.17 39.55 -49.41
CA ALA A 65 3.61 39.25 -49.43
C ALA A 65 4.28 39.28 -48.04
N PRO A 66 4.01 40.24 -47.14
CA PRO A 66 4.59 40.23 -45.80
C PRO A 66 4.22 38.98 -44.99
N PHE A 67 2.99 38.48 -45.12
CA PHE A 67 2.54 37.28 -44.40
C PHE A 67 3.23 36.02 -44.94
N VAL A 68 3.40 35.91 -46.26
CA VAL A 68 4.10 34.79 -46.89
C VAL A 68 5.59 34.79 -46.53
N ILE A 69 6.24 35.96 -46.59
CA ILE A 69 7.65 36.13 -46.23
C ILE A 69 7.86 35.83 -44.74
N LEU A 70 6.99 36.31 -43.87
CA LEU A 70 7.05 36.04 -42.44
C LEU A 70 6.86 34.55 -42.14
N ALA A 71 5.89 33.90 -42.78
CA ALA A 71 5.66 32.46 -42.64
C ALA A 71 6.89 31.65 -43.09
N ALA A 72 7.51 32.03 -44.22
CA ALA A 72 8.73 31.41 -44.72
C ALA A 72 9.92 31.60 -43.74
N LEU A 73 10.11 32.82 -43.21
CA LEU A 73 11.17 33.11 -42.25
C LEU A 73 10.98 32.34 -40.94
N LEU A 74 9.77 32.35 -40.37
CA LEU A 74 9.45 31.58 -39.17
C LEU A 74 9.64 30.07 -39.39
N TYR A 75 9.32 29.57 -40.57
CA TYR A 75 9.60 28.18 -40.94
C TYR A 75 11.11 27.88 -41.00
N THR A 76 11.92 28.78 -41.57
CA THR A 76 13.38 28.61 -41.61
C THR A 76 14.02 28.69 -40.22
N PHE A 77 13.50 29.55 -39.34
CA PHE A 77 14.00 29.71 -37.98
C PHE A 77 13.35 28.78 -36.94
N ARG A 78 12.45 27.88 -37.36
CA ARG A 78 11.69 26.99 -36.47
C ARG A 78 12.57 26.22 -35.47
N SER A 79 13.76 25.77 -35.88
CA SER A 79 14.70 25.04 -35.01
C SER A 79 15.35 25.90 -33.93
N SER A 80 15.39 27.22 -34.11
CA SER A 80 15.85 28.20 -33.12
C SER A 80 14.71 28.69 -32.22
N ILE A 81 13.46 28.48 -32.64
CA ILE A 81 12.24 28.90 -31.93
C ILE A 81 11.74 27.76 -31.03
N ILE A 82 11.81 26.51 -31.49
CA ILE A 82 11.20 25.35 -30.85
C ILE A 82 12.27 24.46 -30.21
N VAL A 83 12.02 23.98 -28.99
CA VAL A 83 12.82 22.93 -28.35
C VAL A 83 12.60 21.61 -29.11
N PRO A 84 13.65 20.95 -29.65
CA PRO A 84 13.48 19.64 -30.26
C PRO A 84 12.91 18.68 -29.20
N LYS A 85 11.73 18.09 -29.46
CA LYS A 85 11.20 17.04 -28.62
C LYS A 85 12.13 15.82 -28.73
N LEU A 86 12.39 15.16 -27.60
CA LEU A 86 12.99 13.82 -27.60
C LEU A 86 12.08 12.91 -28.43
N GLU A 87 12.64 12.28 -29.46
CA GLU A 87 11.95 11.26 -30.25
C GLU A 87 12.19 9.92 -29.57
N TYR A 88 11.13 9.32 -29.02
CA TYR A 88 11.17 7.95 -28.53
C TYR A 88 11.42 7.02 -29.71
N ALA A 89 12.38 6.12 -29.56
CA ALA A 89 12.75 5.10 -30.54
C ALA A 89 12.61 3.70 -29.92
N SER A 90 11.53 3.50 -29.15
CA SER A 90 11.20 2.22 -28.50
C SER A 90 11.18 1.06 -29.49
N ASP A 91 10.71 1.29 -30.73
CA ASP A 91 10.62 0.27 -31.78
C ASP A 91 12.00 -0.19 -32.28
N PHE A 92 13.04 0.65 -32.13
CA PHE A 92 14.41 0.28 -32.47
C PHE A 92 15.07 -0.56 -31.37
N GLY A 93 14.66 -0.37 -30.11
CA GLY A 93 14.90 -1.30 -29.01
C GLY A 93 16.34 -1.48 -28.53
N LEU A 94 17.32 -0.72 -29.03
CA LEU A 94 18.76 -0.91 -28.74
C LEU A 94 19.09 -0.97 -27.24
N HIS A 95 18.38 -0.23 -26.41
CA HIS A 95 18.59 -0.13 -24.96
C HIS A 95 17.32 -0.37 -24.13
N GLY A 96 16.26 -0.90 -24.76
CA GLY A 96 14.95 -1.10 -24.14
C GLY A 96 13.80 -0.69 -25.06
N THR A 97 12.71 -1.47 -24.99
CA THR A 97 11.51 -1.34 -25.84
C THR A 97 10.30 -0.79 -25.09
N SER A 98 10.45 -0.42 -23.81
CA SER A 98 9.34 0.06 -22.98
C SER A 98 8.75 1.35 -23.57
N ARG A 99 7.42 1.45 -23.55
CA ARG A 99 6.66 2.62 -24.01
C ARG A 99 5.43 2.82 -23.15
N TRP A 100 4.84 4.01 -23.22
CA TRP A 100 3.52 4.24 -22.65
C TRP A 100 2.46 3.53 -23.52
N GLY A 101 1.60 2.75 -22.88
CA GLY A 101 0.37 2.24 -23.48
C GLY A 101 -0.67 3.34 -23.63
N THR A 102 -1.54 3.19 -24.63
CA THR A 102 -2.72 4.06 -24.76
C THR A 102 -3.95 3.35 -24.18
N PRO A 103 -4.86 4.06 -23.47
CA PRO A 103 -6.06 3.43 -22.92
C PRO A 103 -6.92 2.71 -23.98
N ASP A 104 -6.94 3.22 -25.20
CA ASP A 104 -7.68 2.62 -26.32
C ASP A 104 -7.13 1.23 -26.71
N GLU A 105 -5.88 0.88 -26.37
CA GLU A 105 -5.30 -0.46 -26.59
C GLU A 105 -5.90 -1.53 -25.65
N VAL A 106 -6.37 -1.13 -24.46
CA VAL A 106 -6.80 -2.04 -23.40
C VAL A 106 -8.32 -1.99 -23.14
N ILE A 107 -9.02 -0.96 -23.63
CA ILE A 107 -10.49 -0.85 -23.61
C ILE A 107 -11.10 -1.75 -24.71
N ASP A 108 -10.98 -3.06 -24.53
CA ASP A 108 -11.39 -4.07 -25.50
C ASP A 108 -12.69 -4.81 -25.11
N GLY A 109 -13.22 -4.55 -23.91
CA GLY A 109 -14.38 -5.23 -23.33
C GLY A 109 -14.04 -6.57 -22.68
N LYS A 110 -12.75 -6.92 -22.62
CA LYS A 110 -12.21 -8.09 -21.93
C LYS A 110 -11.33 -7.65 -20.77
N MET A 111 -10.25 -6.93 -21.05
CA MET A 111 -9.33 -6.43 -20.01
C MET A 111 -9.99 -5.28 -19.25
N PHE A 112 -10.48 -4.27 -20.00
CA PHE A 112 -11.24 -3.14 -19.46
C PHE A 112 -12.58 -2.97 -20.18
N SER A 113 -13.57 -2.46 -19.44
CA SER A 113 -14.92 -2.22 -19.93
C SER A 113 -14.97 -1.21 -21.08
N LYS A 114 -15.83 -1.47 -22.08
CA LYS A 114 -16.24 -0.49 -23.09
C LYS A 114 -17.40 0.41 -22.65
N ASN A 115 -18.16 -0.01 -21.63
CA ASN A 115 -19.25 0.78 -21.06
C ASN A 115 -18.75 1.58 -19.86
N ASN A 116 -17.85 2.52 -20.14
CA ASN A 116 -17.03 3.22 -19.15
C ASN A 116 -17.15 4.75 -19.20
N SER A 117 -18.08 5.26 -20.01
CA SER A 117 -18.29 6.70 -20.20
C SER A 117 -19.26 7.25 -19.14
N TYR A 118 -18.98 8.46 -18.66
CA TYR A 118 -19.86 9.16 -17.71
C TYR A 118 -20.20 10.57 -18.18
N THR A 119 -21.29 11.13 -17.65
CA THR A 119 -21.74 12.48 -17.98
C THR A 119 -21.56 13.42 -16.79
N THR A 120 -21.98 14.67 -16.93
CA THR A 120 -22.03 15.62 -15.80
C THR A 120 -23.20 15.35 -14.85
N ASP A 121 -24.15 14.51 -15.24
CA ASP A 121 -25.26 14.13 -14.37
C ASP A 121 -24.84 12.95 -13.49
N PRO A 122 -24.83 13.10 -12.15
CA PRO A 122 -24.45 12.01 -11.25
C PRO A 122 -25.28 10.74 -11.41
N VAL A 123 -26.54 10.86 -11.86
CA VAL A 123 -27.43 9.71 -12.03
C VAL A 123 -27.01 8.85 -13.23
N ASP A 124 -26.52 9.46 -14.30
CA ASP A 124 -26.08 8.72 -15.49
C ASP A 124 -24.81 7.90 -15.21
N ALA A 125 -23.97 8.34 -14.26
CA ALA A 125 -22.78 7.61 -13.86
C ALA A 125 -23.10 6.18 -13.36
N PHE A 126 -24.31 5.93 -12.85
CA PHE A 126 -24.73 4.59 -12.43
C PHE A 126 -24.99 3.62 -13.60
N GLN A 127 -25.03 4.10 -14.85
CA GLN A 127 -25.21 3.28 -16.06
C GLN A 127 -23.90 2.63 -16.55
N MET A 128 -22.75 3.07 -16.02
CA MET A 128 -21.46 2.45 -16.30
C MET A 128 -21.43 0.99 -15.84
N GLU A 129 -20.58 0.19 -16.50
CA GLU A 129 -20.34 -1.19 -16.09
C GLU A 129 -19.78 -1.26 -14.65
N LYS A 130 -20.29 -2.23 -13.90
CA LYS A 130 -19.85 -2.48 -12.52
C LYS A 130 -18.48 -3.16 -12.54
N GLY A 131 -17.59 -2.68 -11.67
CA GLY A 131 -16.22 -3.16 -11.64
C GLY A 131 -15.29 -2.17 -10.96
N ILE A 132 -14.01 -2.52 -10.96
CA ILE A 132 -12.98 -1.79 -10.22
C ILE A 132 -12.48 -0.62 -11.08
N ILE A 133 -12.76 0.60 -10.64
CA ILE A 133 -12.28 1.84 -11.27
C ILE A 133 -10.83 2.06 -10.84
N VAL A 134 -9.90 2.10 -11.80
CA VAL A 134 -8.46 2.25 -11.55
C VAL A 134 -7.88 3.56 -12.11
N GLY A 135 -8.69 4.36 -12.80
CA GLY A 135 -8.28 5.66 -13.31
C GLY A 135 -9.24 6.23 -14.34
N LYS A 136 -8.93 7.44 -14.81
CA LYS A 136 -9.68 8.16 -15.84
C LYS A 136 -8.79 8.36 -17.07
N VAL A 137 -9.38 8.19 -18.24
CA VAL A 137 -8.70 8.42 -19.52
C VAL A 137 -8.41 9.93 -19.68
N PRO A 138 -7.16 10.34 -19.93
CA PRO A 138 -6.80 11.75 -19.99
C PRO A 138 -7.66 12.55 -20.98
N LYS A 139 -8.20 13.68 -20.52
CA LYS A 139 -9.06 14.60 -21.31
C LYS A 139 -10.35 13.99 -21.88
N LYS A 140 -10.70 12.74 -21.55
CA LYS A 140 -11.97 12.12 -21.92
C LYS A 140 -12.82 11.91 -20.66
N ARG A 141 -14.13 11.76 -20.82
CA ARG A 141 -15.05 11.35 -19.74
C ARG A 141 -15.26 9.84 -19.76
N GLU A 142 -14.14 9.13 -19.76
CA GLU A 142 -14.07 7.67 -19.82
C GLU A 142 -13.21 7.20 -18.65
N LEU A 143 -13.61 6.10 -18.01
CA LEU A 143 -12.88 5.47 -16.92
C LEU A 143 -12.19 4.19 -17.40
N LEU A 144 -11.11 3.79 -16.72
CA LEU A 144 -10.65 2.41 -16.81
C LEU A 144 -11.31 1.62 -15.69
N ILE A 145 -12.22 0.74 -16.10
CA ILE A 145 -13.00 -0.14 -15.22
C ILE A 145 -12.60 -1.57 -15.53
N ILE A 146 -12.09 -2.28 -14.53
CA ILE A 146 -11.83 -3.73 -14.61
C ILE A 146 -13.16 -4.43 -14.35
N PRO A 147 -13.80 -5.03 -15.38
CA PRO A 147 -15.07 -5.71 -15.20
C PRO A 147 -14.88 -6.99 -14.39
N ARG A 148 -15.98 -7.56 -13.89
CA ARG A 148 -15.94 -8.83 -13.14
C ARG A 148 -15.37 -9.97 -13.97
N ASN A 149 -15.79 -10.09 -15.23
CA ASN A 149 -15.34 -11.12 -16.16
C ASN A 149 -14.16 -10.62 -17.01
N THR A 150 -13.07 -10.24 -16.34
CA THR A 150 -11.86 -9.74 -17.00
C THR A 150 -10.91 -10.86 -17.43
N THR A 151 -10.07 -10.58 -18.44
CA THR A 151 -8.92 -11.43 -18.80
C THR A 151 -7.65 -11.12 -18.00
N ILE A 152 -7.65 -10.07 -17.18
CA ILE A 152 -6.58 -9.87 -16.20
C ILE A 152 -6.58 -11.08 -15.27
N ASP A 153 -5.39 -11.61 -14.99
CA ASP A 153 -5.26 -12.82 -14.19
C ASP A 153 -5.85 -12.59 -12.79
N ASN A 154 -5.34 -11.67 -12.00
CA ASN A 154 -5.90 -11.35 -10.71
C ASN A 154 -6.60 -10.00 -10.71
N ARG A 155 -7.77 -9.93 -10.05
CA ARG A 155 -8.49 -8.67 -9.83
C ARG A 155 -7.97 -7.90 -8.61
N ASN A 156 -6.96 -8.44 -7.91
CA ASN A 156 -6.29 -7.74 -6.83
C ASN A 156 -5.62 -6.46 -7.33
N VAL A 157 -5.80 -5.37 -6.60
CA VAL A 157 -5.22 -4.06 -6.94
C VAL A 157 -4.39 -3.53 -5.78
N LEU A 158 -3.11 -3.25 -6.05
CA LEU A 158 -2.26 -2.51 -5.12
C LEU A 158 -2.35 -1.02 -5.43
N VAL A 159 -2.72 -0.20 -4.45
CA VAL A 159 -2.76 1.25 -4.60
C VAL A 159 -1.71 1.88 -3.69
N ILE A 160 -0.79 2.64 -4.29
CA ILE A 160 0.29 3.31 -3.57
C ILE A 160 0.13 4.82 -3.67
N GLY A 161 0.04 5.48 -2.51
CA GLY A 161 -0.13 6.91 -2.44
C GLY A 161 0.15 7.51 -1.06
N SER A 162 1.20 8.33 -0.97
CA SER A 162 1.51 9.16 0.21
C SER A 162 0.30 9.96 0.72
N SER A 163 0.33 10.39 1.98
CA SER A 163 -0.73 11.25 2.54
C SER A 163 -1.03 12.46 1.64
N GLY A 164 -2.33 12.73 1.44
CA GLY A 164 -2.83 13.77 0.53
C GLY A 164 -2.68 13.48 -0.96
N SER A 165 -2.30 12.26 -1.36
CA SER A 165 -2.26 11.83 -2.77
C SER A 165 -3.64 11.69 -3.42
N GLY A 166 -4.70 11.55 -2.62
CA GLY A 166 -6.08 11.42 -3.10
C GLY A 166 -6.67 10.01 -3.01
N LYS A 167 -6.00 9.03 -2.38
CA LYS A 167 -6.46 7.62 -2.26
C LYS A 167 -7.96 7.47 -2.02
N GLY A 168 -8.48 8.06 -0.93
CA GLY A 168 -9.91 8.03 -0.61
C GLY A 168 -10.79 8.61 -1.72
N GLN A 169 -10.50 9.84 -2.15
CA GLN A 169 -11.34 10.61 -3.08
C GLN A 169 -11.26 10.15 -4.55
N SER A 170 -10.16 9.51 -4.97
CA SER A 170 -9.93 9.08 -6.37
C SER A 170 -9.95 7.58 -6.59
N PHE A 171 -9.97 6.77 -5.54
CA PHE A 171 -10.02 5.31 -5.64
C PHE A 171 -11.08 4.70 -4.73
N VAL A 172 -11.05 4.97 -3.42
CA VAL A 172 -11.98 4.33 -2.47
C VAL A 172 -13.43 4.74 -2.72
N PHE A 173 -13.77 6.03 -2.68
CA PHE A 173 -15.13 6.52 -2.91
C PHE A 173 -15.69 6.13 -4.29
N PRO A 174 -14.94 6.27 -5.41
CA PRO A 174 -15.44 5.82 -6.70
C PRO A 174 -15.81 4.33 -6.73
N ASN A 175 -14.98 3.47 -6.15
CA ASN A 175 -15.23 2.03 -6.08
C ASN A 175 -16.37 1.71 -5.10
N MET A 176 -16.43 2.38 -3.96
CA MET A 176 -17.57 2.26 -3.04
C MET A 176 -18.89 2.60 -3.73
N ILE A 177 -18.96 3.61 -4.59
CA ILE A 177 -20.22 3.96 -5.28
C ILE A 177 -20.51 2.99 -6.43
N ASN A 178 -19.50 2.63 -7.23
CA ASN A 178 -19.68 1.84 -8.46
C ASN A 178 -20.03 0.37 -8.19
N HIS A 179 -19.53 -0.22 -7.11
CA HIS A 179 -19.84 -1.62 -6.77
C HIS A 179 -21.23 -1.75 -6.19
N THR A 180 -22.14 -2.41 -6.91
CA THR A 180 -23.56 -2.55 -6.51
C THR A 180 -24.04 -3.99 -6.41
N GLU A 181 -23.19 -4.96 -6.72
CA GLU A 181 -23.55 -6.38 -6.83
C GLU A 181 -22.74 -7.27 -5.88
N GLU A 182 -21.51 -6.89 -5.56
CA GLU A 182 -20.62 -7.61 -4.66
C GLU A 182 -20.87 -7.26 -3.20
N THR A 183 -20.59 -8.20 -2.29
CA THR A 183 -20.39 -7.90 -0.88
C THR A 183 -19.12 -7.07 -0.72
N ILE A 184 -19.16 -6.03 0.12
CA ILE A 184 -18.08 -5.06 0.27
C ILE A 184 -17.57 -5.08 1.70
N ILE A 185 -16.29 -5.33 1.88
CA ILE A 185 -15.60 -5.19 3.16
C ILE A 185 -14.64 -4.02 3.03
N VAL A 186 -14.80 -2.99 3.85
CA VAL A 186 -14.03 -1.74 3.73
C VAL A 186 -13.47 -1.30 5.07
N THR A 187 -12.17 -1.03 5.13
CA THR A 187 -11.59 -0.31 6.27
C THR A 187 -11.83 1.18 6.09
N ASP A 188 -12.27 1.82 7.17
CA ASP A 188 -12.64 3.23 7.18
C ASP A 188 -12.00 3.94 8.38
N PRO A 189 -10.70 4.28 8.30
CA PRO A 189 -9.98 4.80 9.45
C PRO A 189 -10.53 6.13 10.00
N LYS A 190 -11.25 6.89 9.17
CA LYS A 190 -11.83 8.19 9.53
C LYS A 190 -13.32 8.13 9.83
N GLY A 191 -14.01 7.04 9.47
CA GLY A 191 -15.48 6.99 9.47
C GLY A 191 -16.13 7.75 8.29
N GLU A 192 -15.34 8.38 7.42
CA GLU A 192 -15.85 9.24 6.34
C GLU A 192 -16.54 8.43 5.24
N ILE A 193 -16.13 7.18 5.05
CA ILE A 193 -16.69 6.31 4.02
C ILE A 193 -18.08 5.84 4.45
N TYR A 194 -18.22 5.40 5.69
CA TYR A 194 -19.51 5.04 6.27
C TYR A 194 -20.47 6.23 6.23
N GLU A 195 -20.06 7.37 6.79
CA GLU A 195 -20.88 8.59 6.84
C GLU A 195 -21.43 8.99 5.48
N ALA A 196 -20.59 8.94 4.43
CA ALA A 196 -20.99 9.38 3.09
C ALA A 196 -21.74 8.31 2.27
N THR A 197 -21.55 7.01 2.54
CA THR A 197 -22.02 5.94 1.62
C THR A 197 -23.03 4.97 2.20
N HIS A 198 -23.23 4.90 3.53
CA HIS A 198 -24.12 3.90 4.14
C HIS A 198 -25.55 3.95 3.58
N GLN A 199 -26.13 5.15 3.41
CA GLN A 199 -27.49 5.28 2.89
C GLN A 199 -27.57 4.93 1.41
N ILE A 200 -26.53 5.25 0.64
CA ILE A 200 -26.40 4.83 -0.78
C ILE A 200 -26.44 3.31 -0.85
N LYS A 201 -25.72 2.63 0.05
CA LYS A 201 -25.68 1.17 0.10
C LYS A 201 -27.02 0.55 0.52
N ARG A 202 -27.68 1.09 1.54
CA ARG A 202 -29.03 0.65 1.94
C ARG A 202 -30.02 0.77 0.78
N ASP A 203 -29.98 1.88 0.05
CA ASP A 203 -30.82 2.11 -1.12
C ASP A 203 -30.52 1.15 -2.29
N GLN A 204 -29.24 0.79 -2.47
CA GLN A 204 -28.80 -0.25 -3.40
C GLN A 204 -29.15 -1.68 -2.93
N GLY A 205 -29.85 -1.84 -1.80
CA GLY A 205 -30.31 -3.11 -1.26
C GLY A 205 -29.25 -3.88 -0.48
N TYR A 206 -28.24 -3.21 0.07
CA TYR A 206 -27.27 -3.83 0.96
C TYR A 206 -27.77 -3.89 2.40
N LYS A 207 -27.45 -4.99 3.11
CA LYS A 207 -27.33 -4.95 4.57
C LYS A 207 -26.07 -4.18 4.94
N VAL A 208 -26.20 -3.28 5.91
CA VAL A 208 -25.10 -2.41 6.34
C VAL A 208 -24.72 -2.80 7.76
N TYR A 209 -23.49 -3.26 7.92
CA TYR A 209 -22.84 -3.56 9.19
C TYR A 209 -21.69 -2.59 9.42
N GLN A 210 -21.41 -2.27 10.68
CA GLN A 210 -20.30 -1.42 11.06
C GLN A 210 -19.65 -1.96 12.32
N VAL A 211 -18.34 -2.16 12.30
CA VAL A 211 -17.54 -2.49 13.48
C VAL A 211 -16.60 -1.32 13.76
N ASP A 212 -16.58 -0.82 15.00
CA ASP A 212 -15.74 0.31 15.43
C ASP A 212 -14.70 -0.13 16.47
N PHE A 213 -13.46 -0.34 16.03
CA PHE A 213 -12.31 -0.67 16.89
C PHE A 213 -11.63 0.54 17.52
N ILE A 214 -12.19 1.74 17.40
CA ILE A 214 -11.69 2.98 18.02
C ILE A 214 -12.54 3.31 19.26
N ASN A 215 -13.84 3.48 19.05
CA ASN A 215 -14.74 3.98 20.09
C ASN A 215 -15.51 2.86 20.79
N PHE A 216 -15.73 1.73 20.11
CA PHE A 216 -16.56 0.62 20.59
C PHE A 216 -17.98 1.05 20.98
N VAL A 217 -18.52 2.05 20.29
CA VAL A 217 -19.84 2.64 20.54
C VAL A 217 -20.57 2.76 19.22
N ASN A 218 -21.88 2.50 19.23
CA ASN A 218 -22.74 2.62 18.05
C ASN A 218 -22.24 1.77 16.86
N CYS A 219 -21.86 0.53 17.12
CA CYS A 219 -21.39 -0.43 16.13
C CYS A 219 -21.94 -1.82 16.44
N ASP A 220 -21.88 -2.73 15.48
CA ASP A 220 -22.11 -4.16 15.69
C ASP A 220 -21.01 -4.76 16.58
N ARG A 221 -21.41 -5.68 17.46
CA ARG A 221 -20.51 -6.47 18.31
C ARG A 221 -19.98 -7.70 17.58
N TYR A 222 -18.81 -8.16 18.00
CA TYR A 222 -18.08 -9.30 17.45
C TYR A 222 -17.42 -10.11 18.55
N ASN A 223 -17.84 -11.35 18.75
CA ASN A 223 -17.20 -12.27 19.67
C ASN A 223 -16.27 -13.24 18.92
N PRO A 224 -14.94 -13.20 19.14
CA PRO A 224 -14.00 -14.14 18.51
C PRO A 224 -14.32 -15.61 18.79
N LEU A 225 -14.89 -15.91 19.97
CA LEU A 225 -15.20 -17.28 20.39
C LEU A 225 -16.42 -17.88 19.69
N ASP A 226 -17.18 -17.08 18.94
CA ASP A 226 -18.31 -17.58 18.15
C ASP A 226 -17.88 -18.41 16.94
N TYR A 227 -16.60 -18.34 16.56
CA TYR A 227 -16.00 -19.05 15.43
C TYR A 227 -14.94 -20.05 15.90
N VAL A 228 -15.13 -20.60 17.11
CA VAL A 228 -14.34 -21.71 17.65
C VAL A 228 -15.26 -22.90 17.78
N GLU A 229 -15.03 -23.92 16.96
CA GLU A 229 -15.71 -25.21 17.04
C GLU A 229 -14.81 -26.29 17.64
N ASP A 230 -13.50 -26.25 17.35
CA ASP A 230 -12.53 -27.26 17.75
C ASP A 230 -11.17 -26.67 18.22
N ASP A 231 -10.19 -27.56 18.43
CA ASP A 231 -8.84 -27.24 18.89
C ASP A 231 -8.00 -26.52 17.83
N GLU A 232 -8.25 -26.78 16.53
CA GLU A 232 -7.58 -26.07 15.43
C GLU A 232 -8.00 -24.59 15.42
N ASP A 233 -9.30 -24.31 15.54
CA ASP A 233 -9.82 -22.95 15.64
C ASP A 233 -9.29 -22.21 16.87
N ALA A 234 -9.31 -22.87 18.04
CA ALA A 234 -8.81 -22.30 19.28
C ALA A 234 -7.32 -21.93 19.17
N ARG A 235 -6.52 -22.83 18.59
CA ARG A 235 -5.10 -22.62 18.33
C ARG A 235 -4.86 -21.52 17.29
N ALA A 236 -5.69 -21.40 16.26
CA ALA A 236 -5.56 -20.36 15.25
C ALA A 236 -5.77 -18.96 15.85
N ILE A 237 -6.81 -18.77 16.69
CA ILE A 237 -7.04 -17.51 17.40
C ILE A 237 -5.88 -17.19 18.35
N ALA A 238 -5.45 -18.18 19.15
CA ALA A 238 -4.36 -18.01 20.09
C ALA A 238 -3.06 -17.57 19.38
N ASN A 239 -2.72 -18.22 18.27
CA ASN A 239 -1.58 -17.83 17.44
C ASN A 239 -1.70 -16.41 16.89
N THR A 240 -2.90 -16.00 16.46
CA THR A 240 -3.12 -14.66 15.89
C THR A 240 -2.94 -13.58 16.95
N ILE A 241 -3.48 -13.80 18.15
CA ILE A 241 -3.33 -12.90 19.30
C ILE A 241 -1.85 -12.78 19.67
N ALA A 242 -1.16 -13.91 19.86
CA ALA A 242 0.26 -13.94 20.25
C ALA A 242 1.19 -13.29 19.21
N SER A 243 0.95 -13.54 17.91
CA SER A 243 1.80 -12.98 16.84
C SER A 243 1.65 -11.46 16.69
N ASN A 244 0.57 -10.89 17.24
CA ASN A 244 0.27 -9.47 17.17
C ASN A 244 0.40 -8.76 18.53
N SER A 245 0.94 -9.45 19.55
CA SER A 245 1.14 -8.90 20.90
C SER A 245 2.60 -8.66 21.28
N VAL A 246 3.57 -9.26 20.58
CA VAL A 246 5.01 -9.14 20.90
C VAL A 246 5.65 -8.09 19.98
N ASP A 247 6.43 -7.17 20.55
CA ASP A 247 7.02 -6.02 19.85
C ASP A 247 8.36 -6.33 19.15
N GLU A 248 8.99 -7.46 19.48
CA GLU A 248 10.30 -7.88 18.95
C GLU A 248 10.27 -9.32 18.41
N GLY A 249 11.10 -9.57 17.39
CA GLY A 249 11.00 -10.74 16.53
C GLY A 249 11.35 -12.08 17.17
N LYS A 250 10.90 -13.15 16.46
CA LYS A 250 10.89 -14.58 16.81
C LYS A 250 10.02 -14.92 18.02
N ARG A 251 9.11 -15.88 17.83
CA ARG A 251 8.42 -16.49 18.96
C ARG A 251 9.43 -17.31 19.74
N ASP A 252 9.62 -16.94 21.00
CA ASP A 252 10.42 -17.68 21.96
C ASP A 252 9.59 -18.84 22.55
N PHE A 253 10.26 -19.66 23.36
CA PHE A 253 9.65 -20.77 24.07
C PHE A 253 8.43 -20.33 24.90
N TRP A 254 8.51 -19.16 25.54
CA TRP A 254 7.46 -18.58 26.37
C TRP A 254 6.21 -18.24 25.55
N SER A 255 6.36 -17.63 24.37
CA SER A 255 5.28 -17.28 23.47
C SER A 255 4.56 -18.51 22.89
N GLU A 256 5.30 -19.54 22.47
CA GLU A 256 4.70 -20.79 22.00
C GLU A 256 3.95 -21.54 23.12
N SER A 257 4.52 -21.56 24.33
CA SER A 257 3.86 -22.16 25.49
C SER A 257 2.60 -21.37 25.90
N ALA A 258 2.64 -20.03 25.83
CA ALA A 258 1.49 -19.18 26.08
C ALA A 258 0.37 -19.42 25.06
N VAL A 259 0.68 -19.65 23.78
CA VAL A 259 -0.30 -20.05 22.76
C VAL A 259 -0.97 -21.38 23.12
N ALA A 260 -0.21 -22.37 23.60
CA ALA A 260 -0.77 -23.64 24.02
C ALA A 260 -1.75 -23.48 25.20
N PHE A 261 -1.37 -22.71 26.22
CA PHE A 261 -2.27 -22.40 27.34
C PHE A 261 -3.51 -21.64 26.89
N LEU A 262 -3.36 -20.59 26.07
CA LEU A 262 -4.48 -19.80 25.57
C LEU A 262 -5.48 -20.68 24.83
N SER A 263 -4.99 -21.58 23.97
CA SER A 263 -5.82 -22.54 23.24
C SER A 263 -6.63 -23.42 24.20
N ALA A 264 -5.98 -23.96 25.24
CA ALA A 264 -6.63 -24.80 26.25
C ALA A 264 -7.68 -24.01 27.07
N PHE A 265 -7.37 -22.78 27.49
CA PHE A 265 -8.31 -21.91 28.19
C PHE A 265 -9.52 -21.56 27.32
N ILE A 266 -9.32 -21.25 26.03
CA ILE A 266 -10.41 -21.00 25.08
C ILE A 266 -11.34 -22.21 25.00
N LEU A 267 -10.80 -23.41 24.78
CA LEU A 267 -11.61 -24.64 24.70
C LEU A 267 -12.38 -24.91 25.99
N TYR A 268 -11.75 -24.71 27.14
CA TYR A 268 -12.40 -24.91 28.42
C TYR A 268 -13.52 -23.91 28.67
N VAL A 269 -13.28 -22.63 28.37
CA VAL A 269 -14.30 -21.58 28.45
C VAL A 269 -15.47 -21.87 27.51
N LYS A 270 -15.18 -22.32 26.28
CA LYS A 270 -16.19 -22.74 25.30
C LYS A 270 -17.04 -23.89 25.82
N GLU A 271 -16.43 -24.90 26.43
CA GLU A 271 -17.15 -26.05 26.97
C GLU A 271 -17.97 -25.68 28.22
N LYS A 272 -17.41 -24.85 29.11
CA LYS A 272 -18.06 -24.43 30.36
C LYS A 272 -19.23 -23.48 30.13
N TYR A 273 -19.07 -22.47 29.29
CA TYR A 273 -20.07 -21.40 29.09
C TYR A 273 -20.89 -21.55 27.81
N LYS A 274 -20.54 -22.48 26.92
CA LYS A 274 -21.27 -22.78 25.67
C LYS A 274 -21.50 -21.51 24.85
N ASP A 275 -22.75 -21.21 24.48
CA ASP A 275 -23.11 -20.05 23.67
C ASP A 275 -22.87 -18.69 24.36
N LYS A 276 -22.62 -18.69 25.68
CA LYS A 276 -22.26 -17.48 26.43
C LYS A 276 -20.75 -17.27 26.53
N ALA A 277 -19.92 -18.18 26.01
CA ALA A 277 -18.47 -18.08 26.05
C ALA A 277 -17.96 -16.84 25.31
N ASN A 278 -17.04 -16.09 25.92
CA ASN A 278 -16.41 -14.92 25.31
C ASN A 278 -15.01 -14.71 25.91
N MET A 279 -14.22 -13.80 25.34
CA MET A 279 -12.84 -13.56 25.78
C MET A 279 -12.73 -13.02 27.21
N ARG A 280 -13.79 -12.41 27.74
CA ARG A 280 -13.81 -11.95 29.13
C ARG A 280 -13.73 -13.12 30.11
N HIS A 281 -14.44 -14.21 29.85
CA HIS A 281 -14.34 -15.44 30.63
C HIS A 281 -12.93 -16.06 30.57
N VAL A 282 -12.25 -15.97 29.42
CA VAL A 282 -10.86 -16.44 29.26
C VAL A 282 -9.92 -15.63 30.16
N VAL A 283 -10.01 -14.30 30.11
CA VAL A 283 -9.21 -13.40 30.95
C VAL A 283 -9.40 -13.71 32.44
N GLU A 284 -10.65 -13.90 32.89
CA GLU A 284 -10.95 -14.19 34.29
C GLU A 284 -10.34 -15.53 34.74
N MET A 285 -10.35 -16.54 33.87
CA MET A 285 -9.74 -17.84 34.17
C MET A 285 -8.22 -17.77 34.23
N VAL A 286 -7.59 -17.06 33.29
CA VAL A 286 -6.13 -16.87 33.27
C VAL A 286 -5.68 -16.09 34.50
N ALA A 287 -6.39 -15.03 34.89
CA ALA A 287 -6.06 -14.25 36.08
C ALA A 287 -6.09 -15.11 37.36
N ARG A 288 -7.07 -16.02 37.48
CA ARG A 288 -7.15 -16.95 38.61
C ARG A 288 -6.03 -17.98 38.60
N ALA A 289 -5.77 -18.59 37.45
CA ALA A 289 -4.72 -19.59 37.28
C ALA A 289 -3.30 -19.03 37.47
N GLY A 290 -3.07 -17.76 37.13
CA GLY A 290 -1.78 -17.10 37.36
C GLY A 290 -1.51 -16.77 38.83
N LYS A 291 -2.56 -16.60 39.65
CA LYS A 291 -2.44 -16.32 41.09
C LYS A 291 -2.35 -17.57 41.94
N ASP A 292 -3.14 -18.58 41.58
CA ASP A 292 -3.24 -19.83 42.32
C ASP A 292 -2.86 -20.98 41.39
N GLU A 293 -1.63 -21.45 41.56
CA GLU A 293 -1.09 -22.59 40.84
C GLU A 293 -1.91 -23.87 41.07
N GLU A 294 -2.45 -24.06 42.27
CA GLU A 294 -3.27 -25.24 42.59
C GLU A 294 -4.63 -25.20 41.87
N TYR A 295 -5.14 -24.00 41.56
CA TYR A 295 -6.42 -23.84 40.85
C TYR A 295 -6.43 -24.54 39.49
N LEU A 296 -5.37 -24.36 38.70
CA LEU A 296 -5.26 -25.00 37.39
C LEU A 296 -5.05 -26.51 37.54
N ASP A 297 -4.21 -26.94 38.49
CA ASP A 297 -3.96 -28.35 38.74
C ASP A 297 -5.24 -29.08 39.18
N GLU A 298 -6.08 -28.44 39.99
CA GLU A 298 -7.40 -28.94 40.37
C GLU A 298 -8.37 -29.01 39.18
N ILE A 299 -8.38 -28.01 38.31
CA ILE A 299 -9.19 -28.04 37.08
C ILE A 299 -8.80 -29.24 36.23
N ILE A 300 -7.50 -29.44 35.97
CA ILE A 300 -7.00 -30.53 35.12
C ILE A 300 -7.31 -31.88 35.76
N LYS A 301 -7.08 -32.03 37.07
CA LYS A 301 -7.33 -33.28 37.80
C LYS A 301 -8.79 -33.70 37.83
N ASN A 302 -9.71 -32.74 37.89
CA ASN A 302 -11.15 -32.99 37.92
C ASN A 302 -11.78 -33.03 36.52
N MET A 303 -11.03 -32.65 35.48
CA MET A 303 -11.50 -32.66 34.10
C MET A 303 -11.53 -34.10 33.57
N SER A 304 -12.60 -34.43 32.85
CA SER A 304 -12.69 -35.71 32.16
C SER A 304 -11.63 -35.78 31.05
N PRO A 305 -10.96 -36.93 30.83
CA PRO A 305 -10.09 -37.11 29.68
C PRO A 305 -10.76 -36.87 28.31
N ASP A 306 -12.08 -37.05 28.23
CA ASP A 306 -12.85 -36.80 27.01
C ASP A 306 -13.16 -35.30 26.78
N HIS A 307 -12.79 -34.43 27.71
CA HIS A 307 -13.02 -33.00 27.60
C HIS A 307 -12.06 -32.38 26.56
N PRO A 308 -12.52 -31.52 25.62
CA PRO A 308 -11.69 -31.00 24.54
C PRO A 308 -10.38 -30.32 25.00
N ALA A 309 -10.43 -29.59 26.12
CA ALA A 309 -9.27 -28.90 26.68
C ALA A 309 -8.28 -29.80 27.44
N TYR A 310 -8.62 -31.06 27.77
CA TYR A 310 -7.85 -31.88 28.70
C TYR A 310 -6.42 -32.13 28.23
N HIS A 311 -6.27 -32.61 26.99
CA HIS A 311 -4.96 -32.92 26.44
C HIS A 311 -4.11 -31.67 26.24
N MET A 312 -4.71 -30.56 25.77
CA MET A 312 -3.99 -29.30 25.60
C MET A 312 -3.51 -28.72 26.94
N PHE A 313 -4.34 -28.76 27.99
CA PHE A 313 -3.89 -28.34 29.32
C PHE A 313 -2.82 -29.27 29.88
N THR A 314 -2.94 -30.58 29.69
CA THR A 314 -1.94 -31.53 30.19
C THR A 314 -0.57 -31.29 29.56
N LEU A 315 -0.54 -30.99 28.26
CA LEU A 315 0.70 -30.66 27.54
C LEU A 315 1.24 -29.28 27.92
N ALA A 316 0.36 -28.27 28.06
CA ALA A 316 0.78 -26.93 28.44
C ALA A 316 1.30 -26.87 29.90
N ASN A 317 0.69 -27.64 30.81
CA ASN A 317 1.02 -27.68 32.24
C ASN A 317 2.15 -28.67 32.59
N MET A 318 3.07 -28.94 31.65
CA MET A 318 4.27 -29.76 31.92
C MET A 318 5.35 -28.98 32.69
N SER A 319 5.38 -27.66 32.56
CA SER A 319 6.27 -26.77 33.32
C SER A 319 5.67 -26.42 34.68
N SER A 320 6.53 -26.22 35.69
CA SER A 320 6.12 -25.89 37.08
C SER A 320 6.96 -24.77 37.68
N GLY A 321 6.49 -24.14 38.76
CA GLY A 321 7.24 -23.10 39.46
C GLY A 321 7.48 -21.87 38.59
N ASN A 322 8.67 -21.26 38.67
CA ASN A 322 9.00 -20.01 37.98
C ASN A 322 8.76 -20.06 36.47
N THR A 323 9.04 -21.18 35.82
CA THR A 323 8.78 -21.36 34.38
C THR A 323 7.28 -21.32 34.06
N ARG A 324 6.42 -21.88 34.91
CA ARG A 324 4.97 -21.76 34.69
C ARG A 324 4.50 -20.33 34.91
N ALA A 325 5.01 -19.68 35.95
CA ALA A 325 4.69 -18.29 36.25
C ALA A 325 5.07 -17.35 35.09
N GLY A 326 6.26 -17.50 34.50
CA GLY A 326 6.69 -16.73 33.34
C GLY A 326 5.81 -16.96 32.10
N ILE A 327 5.41 -18.22 31.81
CA ILE A 327 4.50 -18.51 30.68
C ILE A 327 3.12 -17.86 30.92
N MET A 328 2.60 -17.92 32.15
CA MET A 328 1.32 -17.30 32.49
C MET A 328 1.39 -15.76 32.45
N ALA A 329 2.53 -15.18 32.81
CA ALA A 329 2.81 -13.75 32.67
C ALA A 329 2.77 -13.31 31.20
N THR A 330 3.49 -14.02 30.31
CA THR A 330 3.43 -13.80 28.86
C THR A 330 1.98 -13.92 28.37
N LEU A 331 1.27 -14.98 28.73
CA LEU A 331 -0.13 -15.17 28.35
C LEU A 331 -1.03 -14.00 28.80
N ALA A 332 -0.89 -13.54 30.04
CA ALA A 332 -1.65 -12.42 30.59
C ALA A 332 -1.42 -11.14 29.77
N GLN A 333 -0.18 -10.87 29.37
CA GLN A 333 0.16 -9.75 28.50
C GLN A 333 -0.53 -9.85 27.14
N GLN A 334 -0.52 -11.03 26.51
CA GLN A 334 -1.12 -11.29 25.20
C GLN A 334 -2.64 -11.02 25.18
N ILE A 335 -3.36 -11.35 26.25
CA ILE A 335 -4.83 -11.21 26.34
C ILE A 335 -5.30 -9.97 27.10
N SER A 336 -4.39 -9.16 27.64
CA SER A 336 -4.68 -8.01 28.50
C SER A 336 -5.70 -7.04 27.90
N ILE A 337 -5.69 -6.84 26.57
CA ILE A 337 -6.65 -5.96 25.88
C ILE A 337 -8.12 -6.38 26.11
N PHE A 338 -8.39 -7.67 26.29
CA PHE A 338 -9.74 -8.18 26.50
C PHE A 338 -10.24 -7.92 27.93
N ALA A 339 -9.37 -7.54 28.87
CA ALA A 339 -9.76 -7.10 30.20
C ALA A 339 -10.40 -5.70 30.19
N MET A 340 -10.10 -4.88 29.17
CA MET A 340 -10.62 -3.52 29.06
C MET A 340 -12.14 -3.53 28.87
N GLN A 341 -12.87 -2.80 29.73
CA GLN A 341 -14.35 -2.85 29.77
C GLN A 341 -15.04 -2.59 28.42
N LYS A 342 -14.50 -1.68 27.60
CA LYS A 342 -15.06 -1.38 26.27
C LYS A 342 -14.91 -2.55 25.30
N ILE A 343 -13.74 -3.20 25.31
CA ILE A 343 -13.46 -4.35 24.46
C ILE A 343 -14.29 -5.54 24.93
N ALA A 344 -14.31 -5.84 26.22
CA ALA A 344 -15.12 -6.91 26.78
C ALA A 344 -16.61 -6.77 26.41
N LYS A 345 -17.16 -5.54 26.40
CA LYS A 345 -18.54 -5.30 25.95
C LYS A 345 -18.73 -5.52 24.45
N MET A 346 -17.77 -5.08 23.64
CA MET A 346 -17.82 -5.26 22.19
C MET A 346 -17.62 -6.72 21.77
N THR A 347 -16.88 -7.50 22.57
CA THR A 347 -16.60 -8.93 22.32
C THR A 347 -17.46 -9.90 23.11
N ALA A 348 -18.49 -9.40 23.81
CA ALA A 348 -19.37 -10.22 24.64
C ALA A 348 -20.23 -11.21 23.83
N LYS A 349 -20.69 -10.79 22.64
CA LYS A 349 -21.47 -11.58 21.68
C LYS A 349 -21.33 -11.00 20.27
N SER A 350 -21.76 -11.71 19.24
CA SER A 350 -21.83 -11.15 17.88
C SER A 350 -23.25 -10.71 17.51
N ASP A 351 -23.41 -9.48 17.01
CA ASP A 351 -24.70 -8.98 16.50
C ASP A 351 -24.97 -9.43 15.05
N PHE A 352 -23.94 -9.87 14.34
CA PHE A 352 -24.00 -10.50 13.03
C PHE A 352 -22.97 -11.64 12.93
N LYS A 353 -23.18 -12.59 12.03
CA LYS A 353 -22.18 -13.64 11.74
C LYS A 353 -21.54 -13.38 10.39
N PHE A 354 -20.27 -13.73 10.23
CA PHE A 354 -19.58 -13.60 8.92
C PHE A 354 -20.28 -14.37 7.79
N HIS A 355 -20.95 -15.48 8.13
CA HIS A 355 -21.81 -16.23 7.22
C HIS A 355 -22.95 -15.38 6.61
N ASP A 356 -23.46 -14.38 7.33
CA ASP A 356 -24.55 -13.52 6.87
C ASP A 356 -24.13 -12.65 5.67
N LEU A 357 -22.83 -12.33 5.57
CA LEU A 357 -22.25 -11.57 4.46
C LEU A 357 -22.38 -12.28 3.10
N GLN A 358 -22.68 -13.57 3.11
CA GLN A 358 -22.85 -14.42 1.93
C GLN A 358 -24.28 -14.92 1.73
N LYS A 359 -25.17 -14.73 2.71
CA LYS A 359 -26.61 -15.05 2.57
C LYS A 359 -27.33 -13.98 1.77
N GLU A 360 -26.96 -12.72 1.99
CA GLU A 360 -27.48 -11.57 1.27
C GLU A 360 -26.39 -10.53 1.05
N LYS A 361 -26.59 -9.68 0.04
CA LYS A 361 -25.62 -8.67 -0.37
C LYS A 361 -25.38 -7.69 0.78
N SER A 362 -24.14 -7.62 1.25
CA SER A 362 -23.80 -6.92 2.50
C SER A 362 -22.61 -5.97 2.34
N VAL A 363 -22.57 -4.91 3.13
CA VAL A 363 -21.40 -4.04 3.27
C VAL A 363 -21.02 -3.99 4.74
N LEU A 364 -19.74 -4.23 5.02
CA LEU A 364 -19.15 -4.21 6.34
C LEU A 364 -18.10 -3.08 6.38
N TYR A 365 -18.39 -2.07 7.19
CA TYR A 365 -17.48 -0.95 7.46
C TYR A 365 -16.68 -1.24 8.72
N ILE A 366 -15.35 -1.13 8.64
CA ILE A 366 -14.45 -1.47 9.74
C ILE A 366 -13.63 -0.23 10.09
N LYS A 367 -13.94 0.41 11.22
CA LYS A 367 -13.24 1.62 11.66
C LYS A 367 -12.03 1.22 12.51
N ILE A 368 -10.84 1.58 12.05
CA ILE A 368 -9.54 1.28 12.68
C ILE A 368 -8.77 2.59 12.85
N ARG A 369 -7.95 2.72 13.89
CA ARG A 369 -7.15 3.94 14.08
C ARG A 369 -6.19 4.20 12.91
N MET A 370 -5.97 5.48 12.60
CA MET A 370 -5.04 5.92 11.55
C MET A 370 -3.57 5.93 11.97
N ASP A 371 -3.33 6.07 13.26
CA ASP A 371 -2.02 6.04 13.90
C ASP A 371 -1.70 4.62 14.38
N GLU A 372 -1.14 4.48 15.58
CA GLU A 372 -0.97 3.19 16.21
C GLU A 372 -2.34 2.64 16.65
N ASN A 373 -2.69 1.49 16.09
CA ASN A 373 -3.81 0.69 16.55
C ASN A 373 -3.38 -0.01 17.86
N PRO A 374 -3.95 0.31 19.03
CA PRO A 374 -3.59 -0.36 20.28
C PRO A 374 -4.24 -1.74 20.42
N PHE A 375 -5.06 -2.16 19.45
CA PHE A 375 -5.85 -3.39 19.50
C PHE A 375 -5.56 -4.28 18.28
N VAL A 376 -4.31 -4.31 17.83
CA VAL A 376 -3.88 -5.08 16.64
C VAL A 376 -4.26 -6.55 16.78
N GLN A 377 -4.12 -7.14 17.98
CA GLN A 377 -4.49 -8.52 18.27
C GLN A 377 -5.96 -8.79 17.90
N LEU A 378 -6.86 -7.89 18.29
CA LEU A 378 -8.29 -8.00 18.01
C LEU A 378 -8.60 -7.78 16.53
N THR A 379 -8.00 -6.76 15.91
CA THR A 379 -8.26 -6.46 14.49
C THR A 379 -7.71 -7.55 13.57
N ALA A 380 -6.49 -8.04 13.81
CA ALA A 380 -5.90 -9.15 13.07
C ALA A 380 -6.76 -10.42 13.21
N THR A 381 -7.15 -10.77 14.44
CA THR A 381 -8.05 -11.91 14.70
C THR A 381 -9.37 -11.79 13.93
N PHE A 382 -9.97 -10.59 13.92
CA PHE A 382 -11.19 -10.33 13.15
C PHE A 382 -11.01 -10.59 11.65
N PHE A 383 -9.95 -10.07 11.04
CA PHE A 383 -9.70 -10.25 9.60
C PHE A 383 -9.34 -11.69 9.25
N GLU A 384 -8.55 -12.38 10.07
CA GLU A 384 -8.20 -13.78 9.85
C GLU A 384 -9.43 -14.68 9.92
N GLN A 385 -10.28 -14.53 10.95
CA GLN A 385 -11.51 -15.31 11.06
C GLN A 385 -12.51 -14.95 9.94
N LEU A 386 -12.61 -13.67 9.57
CA LEU A 386 -13.44 -13.24 8.43
C LEU A 386 -13.01 -13.93 7.13
N ILE A 387 -11.71 -13.94 6.85
CA ILE A 387 -11.17 -14.58 5.65
C ILE A 387 -11.37 -16.09 5.74
N ALA A 388 -11.07 -16.73 6.88
CA ALA A 388 -11.24 -18.17 7.08
C ALA A 388 -12.70 -18.62 6.83
N VAL A 389 -13.67 -17.92 7.39
CA VAL A 389 -15.11 -18.22 7.16
C VAL A 389 -15.48 -18.05 5.69
N LEU A 390 -14.96 -17.04 4.99
CA LEU A 390 -15.21 -16.88 3.55
C LEU A 390 -14.58 -18.03 2.73
N TYR A 391 -13.41 -18.54 3.12
CA TYR A 391 -12.80 -19.71 2.50
C TYR A 391 -13.68 -20.95 2.70
N ASP A 392 -14.11 -21.22 3.93
CA ASP A 392 -14.97 -22.37 4.25
C ASP A 392 -16.31 -22.32 3.48
N ILE A 393 -16.94 -21.14 3.40
CA ILE A 393 -18.15 -20.94 2.58
C ILE A 393 -17.87 -21.24 1.10
N ALA A 394 -16.73 -20.79 0.59
CA ALA A 394 -16.37 -21.02 -0.81
C ALA A 394 -16.08 -22.50 -1.09
N ASP A 395 -15.38 -23.20 -0.19
CA ASP A 395 -15.08 -24.63 -0.32
C ASP A 395 -16.36 -25.47 -0.31
N LYS A 396 -17.31 -25.13 0.56
CA LYS A 396 -18.66 -25.73 0.57
C LYS A 396 -19.49 -25.38 -0.67
N ASN A 397 -19.11 -24.37 -1.45
CA ASN A 397 -19.84 -23.89 -2.62
C ASN A 397 -19.00 -23.94 -3.92
N HIS A 398 -18.39 -25.10 -4.19
CA HIS A 398 -17.63 -25.38 -5.42
C HIS A 398 -16.45 -24.42 -5.64
N SER A 399 -15.72 -24.14 -4.55
CA SER A 399 -14.57 -23.24 -4.50
C SER A 399 -14.89 -21.81 -4.94
N LYS A 400 -16.13 -21.35 -4.71
CA LYS A 400 -16.58 -19.98 -5.03
C LYS A 400 -17.56 -19.47 -3.99
N LEU A 401 -17.42 -18.20 -3.62
CA LEU A 401 -18.41 -17.53 -2.79
C LEU A 401 -19.76 -17.40 -3.53
N PRO A 402 -20.89 -17.63 -2.83
CA PRO A 402 -22.23 -17.37 -3.38
C PRO A 402 -22.39 -15.94 -3.88
N ILE A 403 -21.88 -14.97 -3.11
CA ILE A 403 -21.86 -13.55 -3.47
C ILE A 403 -20.38 -13.13 -3.56
N PRO A 404 -19.90 -12.64 -4.72
CA PRO A 404 -18.53 -12.15 -4.83
C PRO A 404 -18.24 -11.09 -3.79
N THR A 405 -17.02 -11.10 -3.28
CA THR A 405 -16.61 -10.19 -2.20
C THR A 405 -15.43 -9.36 -2.63
N ILE A 406 -15.51 -8.06 -2.39
CA ILE A 406 -14.38 -7.16 -2.56
C ILE A 406 -13.91 -6.63 -1.21
N PHE A 407 -12.60 -6.51 -1.06
CA PHE A 407 -11.98 -5.89 0.09
C PHE A 407 -11.35 -4.57 -0.35
N LEU A 408 -11.77 -3.47 0.27
CA LEU A 408 -11.21 -2.13 0.11
C LEU A 408 -10.45 -1.80 1.40
N LEU A 409 -9.16 -2.14 1.44
CA LEU A 409 -8.34 -2.04 2.63
C LEU A 409 -7.57 -0.72 2.62
N ASP A 410 -8.27 0.39 2.87
CA ASP A 410 -7.64 1.71 3.09
C ASP A 410 -6.77 1.70 4.35
N GLU A 411 -5.58 2.29 4.23
CA GLU A 411 -4.50 2.24 5.24
C GLU A 411 -4.26 0.81 5.77
N PHE A 412 -4.05 -0.15 4.86
CA PHE A 412 -3.90 -1.59 5.15
C PHE A 412 -2.90 -1.90 6.28
N ALA A 413 -1.80 -1.15 6.37
CA ALA A 413 -0.77 -1.35 7.37
C ALA A 413 -1.27 -1.18 8.83
N ASN A 414 -2.40 -0.52 9.05
CA ASN A 414 -2.97 -0.29 10.39
C ASN A 414 -3.83 -1.46 10.89
N ILE A 415 -4.17 -2.42 10.01
CA ILE A 415 -4.93 -3.62 10.39
C ILE A 415 -4.11 -4.50 11.35
N GLY A 416 -2.80 -4.60 11.10
CA GLY A 416 -1.96 -5.63 11.69
C GLY A 416 -1.37 -6.56 10.64
N THR A 417 -0.70 -7.60 11.11
CA THR A 417 -0.25 -8.69 10.24
C THR A 417 -1.38 -9.70 10.12
N ILE A 418 -1.90 -9.86 8.91
CA ILE A 418 -2.83 -10.94 8.58
C ILE A 418 -1.98 -12.14 8.20
N ASN A 419 -2.03 -13.20 9.00
CA ASN A 419 -1.27 -14.41 8.74
C ASN A 419 -1.57 -14.97 7.34
N LYS A 420 -0.50 -15.37 6.64
CA LYS A 420 -0.58 -15.95 5.29
C LYS A 420 -1.25 -15.03 4.25
N TYR A 421 -1.28 -13.71 4.45
CA TYR A 421 -1.86 -12.77 3.46
C TYR A 421 -1.37 -12.96 2.01
N PRO A 422 -0.07 -13.22 1.73
CA PRO A 422 0.36 -13.53 0.36
C PRO A 422 -0.34 -14.74 -0.26
N ARG A 423 -0.60 -15.79 0.54
CA ARG A 423 -1.36 -16.98 0.10
C ARG A 423 -2.81 -16.62 -0.19
N VAL A 424 -3.42 -15.74 0.61
CA VAL A 424 -4.75 -15.23 0.35
C VAL A 424 -4.79 -14.51 -0.99
N LEU A 425 -3.85 -13.59 -1.25
CA LEU A 425 -3.77 -12.86 -2.53
C LEU A 425 -3.59 -13.79 -3.74
N ALA A 426 -2.82 -14.88 -3.59
CA ALA A 426 -2.58 -15.85 -4.65
C ALA A 426 -3.82 -16.71 -4.99
N THR A 427 -4.73 -16.92 -4.04
CA THR A 427 -5.84 -17.90 -4.17
C THR A 427 -7.23 -17.25 -4.25
N CYS A 428 -7.39 -16.02 -3.76
CA CYS A 428 -8.68 -15.35 -3.62
C CYS A 428 -9.47 -15.19 -4.94
N ARG A 429 -8.77 -15.10 -6.09
CA ARG A 429 -9.40 -15.06 -7.44
C ARG A 429 -10.33 -16.25 -7.66
N GLY A 430 -9.86 -17.46 -7.32
CA GLY A 430 -10.62 -18.70 -7.53
C GLY A 430 -11.96 -18.68 -6.78
N LEU A 431 -11.92 -18.11 -5.57
CA LEU A 431 -13.05 -18.00 -4.65
C LEU A 431 -14.04 -16.89 -5.01
N GLY A 432 -13.77 -16.09 -6.04
CA GLY A 432 -14.60 -14.94 -6.41
C GLY A 432 -14.37 -13.71 -5.52
N MET A 433 -13.20 -13.62 -4.89
CA MET A 433 -12.78 -12.47 -4.10
C MET A 433 -11.81 -11.57 -4.87
N ALA A 434 -11.76 -10.29 -4.48
CA ALA A 434 -10.74 -9.36 -4.95
C ALA A 434 -10.25 -8.47 -3.80
N MET A 435 -8.93 -8.41 -3.62
CA MET A 435 -8.26 -7.63 -2.57
C MET A 435 -7.70 -6.34 -3.15
N MET A 436 -8.17 -5.19 -2.64
CA MET A 436 -7.62 -3.89 -2.96
C MET A 436 -6.81 -3.39 -1.77
N THR A 437 -5.50 -3.63 -1.82
CA THR A 437 -4.54 -3.26 -0.77
C THR A 437 -4.09 -1.83 -0.99
N ILE A 438 -4.35 -0.93 -0.04
CA ILE A 438 -4.07 0.49 -0.19
C ILE A 438 -3.05 0.92 0.88
N ILE A 439 -1.87 1.35 0.42
CA ILE A 439 -0.74 1.73 1.28
C ILE A 439 -0.18 3.11 0.89
N GLN A 440 0.58 3.73 1.80
CA GLN A 440 1.22 5.02 1.55
C GLN A 440 2.49 4.87 0.71
N ASP A 441 3.30 3.87 1.05
CA ASP A 441 4.56 3.50 0.44
C ASP A 441 4.85 2.02 0.70
N ILE A 442 5.86 1.49 0.02
CA ILE A 442 6.26 0.08 0.14
C ILE A 442 6.87 -0.21 1.53
N GLY A 443 7.48 0.80 2.16
CA GLY A 443 8.12 0.68 3.47
C GLY A 443 7.15 0.22 4.57
N GLN A 444 5.86 0.60 4.48
CA GLN A 444 4.83 0.12 5.40
C GLN A 444 4.64 -1.41 5.40
N LEU A 445 4.95 -2.08 4.28
CA LEU A 445 4.91 -3.55 4.20
C LEU A 445 6.25 -4.16 4.60
N GLU A 446 7.36 -3.53 4.24
CA GLU A 446 8.73 -4.01 4.52
C GLU A 446 9.12 -3.94 6.00
N ASP A 447 8.36 -3.21 6.82
CA ASP A 447 8.55 -3.17 8.27
C ASP A 447 8.61 -4.60 8.83
N LYS A 448 9.70 -4.88 9.57
CA LYS A 448 9.94 -6.19 10.20
C LYS A 448 8.87 -6.54 11.22
N LYS A 449 8.26 -5.53 11.87
CA LYS A 449 7.12 -5.71 12.79
C LYS A 449 5.83 -6.12 12.05
N ARG A 450 5.82 -6.07 10.72
CA ARG A 450 4.67 -6.40 9.88
C ARG A 450 4.93 -7.67 9.08
N TYR A 451 5.35 -7.52 7.83
CA TYR A 451 5.58 -8.63 6.92
C TYR A 451 7.07 -8.85 6.63
N GLY A 452 7.92 -7.84 6.86
CA GLY A 452 9.32 -7.89 6.44
C GLY A 452 9.49 -7.84 4.92
N PRO A 453 10.73 -7.71 4.43
CA PRO A 453 11.01 -7.43 3.02
C PRO A 453 10.60 -8.57 2.07
N GLU A 454 10.78 -9.82 2.48
CA GLU A 454 10.48 -10.99 1.62
C GLU A 454 8.97 -11.14 1.38
N MET A 455 8.18 -11.11 2.44
CA MET A 455 6.73 -11.22 2.32
C MET A 455 6.13 -9.96 1.71
N ALA A 456 6.66 -8.76 1.99
CA ALA A 456 6.25 -7.53 1.32
C ALA A 456 6.38 -7.65 -0.20
N ARG A 457 7.50 -8.19 -0.69
CA ARG A 457 7.70 -8.47 -2.12
C ARG A 457 6.66 -9.45 -2.65
N SER A 458 6.36 -10.51 -1.89
CA SER A 458 5.31 -11.47 -2.26
C SER A 458 3.91 -10.84 -2.32
N ILE A 459 3.56 -9.97 -1.36
CA ILE A 459 2.31 -9.19 -1.36
C ILE A 459 2.22 -8.37 -2.64
N ILE A 460 3.25 -7.57 -2.95
CA ILE A 460 3.27 -6.69 -4.13
C ILE A 460 3.13 -7.50 -5.42
N ASN A 461 3.85 -8.62 -5.54
CA ASN A 461 3.84 -9.45 -6.75
C ASN A 461 2.50 -10.16 -7.01
N ASN A 462 1.70 -10.43 -5.97
CA ASN A 462 0.37 -11.04 -6.14
C ASN A 462 -0.71 -10.04 -6.57
N HIS A 463 -0.37 -8.76 -6.80
CA HIS A 463 -1.25 -7.76 -7.39
C HIS A 463 -0.90 -7.52 -8.86
N ASP A 464 -1.71 -8.09 -9.75
CA ASP A 464 -1.55 -7.90 -11.20
C ASP A 464 -1.84 -6.48 -11.67
N THR A 465 -2.58 -5.71 -10.87
CA THR A 465 -2.83 -4.31 -11.12
C THR A 465 -2.20 -3.47 -10.02
N GLN A 466 -1.31 -2.55 -10.40
CA GLN A 466 -0.71 -1.59 -9.48
C GLN A 466 -1.02 -0.16 -9.93
N LEU A 467 -1.64 0.61 -9.03
CA LEU A 467 -2.00 2.00 -9.24
C LEU A 467 -1.11 2.91 -8.39
N PHE A 468 -0.24 3.65 -9.07
CA PHE A 468 0.63 4.63 -8.43
C PHE A 468 0.04 6.04 -8.52
N LEU A 469 -0.28 6.62 -7.36
CA LEU A 469 -0.93 7.93 -7.27
C LEU A 469 0.05 9.08 -7.02
N ARG A 470 0.98 8.91 -6.07
CA ARG A 470 2.09 9.82 -5.73
C ARG A 470 2.84 9.29 -4.51
N THR A 471 4.17 9.32 -4.52
CA THR A 471 4.98 9.02 -3.32
C THR A 471 5.94 10.16 -2.98
N LYS A 472 6.34 10.23 -1.71
CA LYS A 472 7.51 10.99 -1.25
C LYS A 472 8.72 10.09 -0.99
N ASP A 473 8.51 8.79 -0.95
CA ASP A 473 9.56 7.80 -0.68
C ASP A 473 10.35 7.49 -1.96
N THR A 474 11.67 7.58 -1.84
CA THR A 474 12.59 7.36 -2.96
C THR A 474 12.65 5.88 -3.36
N LYS A 475 12.54 4.94 -2.40
CA LYS A 475 12.57 3.51 -2.71
C LYS A 475 11.35 3.12 -3.56
N THR A 476 10.17 3.54 -3.14
CA THR A 476 8.92 3.38 -3.88
C THR A 476 9.00 4.00 -5.28
N ALA A 477 9.56 5.22 -5.41
CA ALA A 477 9.72 5.85 -6.72
C ALA A 477 10.70 5.09 -7.64
N LYS A 478 11.78 4.53 -7.09
CA LYS A 478 12.71 3.66 -7.83
C LYS A 478 12.03 2.38 -8.29
N TYR A 479 11.29 1.71 -7.42
CA TYR A 479 10.52 0.51 -7.76
C TYR A 479 9.59 0.73 -8.96
N PHE A 480 8.78 1.80 -8.95
CA PHE A 480 7.89 2.10 -10.08
C PHE A 480 8.62 2.57 -11.35
N SER A 481 9.77 3.21 -11.21
CA SER A 481 10.63 3.57 -12.34
C SER A 481 11.20 2.32 -13.03
N GLU A 482 11.60 1.31 -12.24
CA GLU A 482 12.10 0.03 -12.73
C GLU A 482 10.96 -0.80 -13.32
N LEU A 483 9.79 -0.82 -12.68
CA LEU A 483 8.58 -1.47 -13.19
C LEU A 483 8.11 -0.89 -14.53
N ALA A 484 8.26 0.43 -14.73
CA ALA A 484 7.99 1.08 -16.02
C ALA A 484 8.98 0.69 -17.12
N GLY A 485 10.15 0.19 -16.73
CA GLY A 485 11.21 -0.26 -17.62
C GLY A 485 11.94 0.88 -18.32
N GLU A 486 12.86 0.46 -19.19
CA GLU A 486 13.77 1.35 -19.90
C GLU A 486 13.38 1.44 -21.37
N THR A 487 13.63 2.61 -21.96
CA THR A 487 13.30 2.93 -23.35
C THR A 487 14.51 3.51 -24.07
N THR A 488 14.54 3.33 -25.38
CA THR A 488 15.57 3.89 -26.25
C THR A 488 15.13 5.25 -26.76
N VAL A 489 15.93 6.29 -26.51
CA VAL A 489 15.63 7.66 -26.96
C VAL A 489 16.63 8.07 -28.03
N LYS A 490 16.12 8.65 -29.12
CA LYS A 490 16.94 9.15 -30.22
C LYS A 490 17.32 10.62 -29.99
N HIS A 491 18.61 10.85 -29.79
CA HIS A 491 19.20 12.18 -29.68
C HIS A 491 19.82 12.58 -31.03
N LYS A 492 19.25 13.61 -31.68
CA LYS A 492 19.79 14.19 -32.91
C LYS A 492 20.66 15.39 -32.55
N GLN A 493 21.98 15.23 -32.58
CA GLN A 493 22.91 16.33 -32.41
C GLN A 493 23.26 16.90 -33.78
N LYS A 494 22.98 18.19 -33.99
CA LYS A 494 23.33 18.90 -35.22
C LYS A 494 24.52 19.78 -34.94
N SER A 495 25.65 19.47 -35.58
CA SER A 495 26.87 20.25 -35.50
C SER A 495 27.04 21.03 -36.80
N ALA A 496 27.12 22.35 -36.70
CA ALA A 496 27.35 23.23 -37.85
C ALA A 496 28.68 23.95 -37.64
N SER A 497 29.62 23.77 -38.58
CA SER A 497 30.87 24.54 -38.62
C SER A 497 30.74 25.61 -39.71
N TYR A 498 30.98 26.87 -39.34
CA TYR A 498 30.96 28.00 -40.28
C TYR A 498 32.39 28.37 -40.68
N GLY A 499 32.88 27.78 -41.76
CA GLY A 499 34.11 28.20 -42.45
C GLY A 499 33.81 29.28 -43.51
N ARG A 500 34.79 30.16 -43.80
CA ARG A 500 34.67 31.32 -44.72
C ARG A 500 34.35 30.99 -46.19
N LYS A 501 34.32 29.70 -46.61
CA LYS A 501 34.02 29.31 -48.00
C LYS A 501 33.19 28.03 -48.19
N ASP A 502 33.03 27.17 -47.19
CA ASP A 502 32.10 26.03 -47.25
C ASP A 502 31.67 25.66 -45.84
N GLY A 503 30.37 25.74 -45.56
CA GLY A 503 29.79 25.29 -44.30
C GLY A 503 29.33 23.85 -44.41
N SER A 504 29.97 22.93 -43.69
CA SER A 504 29.49 21.55 -43.57
C SER A 504 28.48 21.44 -42.42
N LYS A 505 27.35 20.78 -42.70
CA LYS A 505 26.35 20.41 -41.68
C LYS A 505 26.47 18.92 -41.45
N SER A 506 26.89 18.53 -40.25
CA SER A 506 26.88 17.12 -39.81
C SER A 506 25.68 16.90 -38.89
N ILE A 507 24.95 15.81 -39.12
CA ILE A 507 23.87 15.36 -38.25
C ILE A 507 24.33 14.01 -37.69
N SER A 508 24.66 13.97 -36.40
CA SER A 508 24.87 12.71 -35.70
C SER A 508 23.58 12.32 -34.98
N GLU A 509 23.22 11.05 -35.13
CA GLU A 509 22.10 10.45 -34.42
C GLU A 509 22.67 9.46 -33.41
N GLN A 510 22.35 9.66 -32.13
CA GLN A 510 22.76 8.79 -31.06
C GLN A 510 21.52 8.22 -30.38
N TYR A 511 21.50 6.91 -30.16
CA TYR A 511 20.48 6.23 -29.37
C TYR A 511 21.00 6.10 -27.95
N VAL A 512 20.21 6.52 -26.97
CA VAL A 512 20.60 6.57 -25.56
C VAL A 512 19.56 5.83 -24.73
N LYS A 513 20.04 5.07 -23.76
CA LYS A 513 19.25 4.39 -22.74
C LYS A 513 18.63 5.41 -21.77
N ARG A 514 17.32 5.32 -21.52
CA ARG A 514 16.62 6.16 -20.53
C ARG A 514 15.50 5.37 -19.86
N PRO A 515 15.30 5.47 -18.53
CA PRO A 515 14.06 5.02 -17.91
C PRO A 515 12.82 5.63 -18.59
N LEU A 516 11.74 4.88 -18.75
CA LEU A 516 10.50 5.39 -19.35
C LEU A 516 9.96 6.59 -18.56
N ILE A 517 10.09 6.51 -17.24
CA ILE A 517 9.92 7.61 -16.30
C ILE A 517 11.02 7.50 -15.24
N THR A 518 11.63 8.62 -14.86
CA THR A 518 12.67 8.63 -13.82
C THR A 518 12.04 8.74 -12.42
N PRO A 519 12.72 8.28 -11.35
CA PRO A 519 12.22 8.44 -9.98
C PRO A 519 11.94 9.91 -9.63
N GLY A 520 12.77 10.84 -10.13
CA GLY A 520 12.57 12.27 -9.97
C GLY A 520 11.32 12.79 -10.67
N GLU A 521 10.97 12.27 -11.85
CA GLU A 521 9.72 12.60 -12.55
C GLU A 521 8.49 12.02 -11.83
N LEU A 522 8.59 10.83 -11.22
CA LEU A 522 7.54 10.24 -10.41
C LEU A 522 7.28 11.05 -9.12
N MET A 523 8.33 11.49 -8.43
CA MET A 523 8.20 12.30 -7.21
C MET A 523 7.63 13.70 -7.49
N ASN A 524 7.91 14.27 -8.67
CA ASN A 524 7.44 15.61 -9.08
C ASN A 524 6.19 15.56 -9.97
N MET A 525 5.44 14.46 -9.96
CA MET A 525 4.25 14.31 -10.79
C MET A 525 3.12 15.28 -10.39
N ASP A 526 2.29 15.65 -11.38
CA ASP A 526 1.12 16.50 -11.16
C ASP A 526 0.07 15.81 -10.28
N LYS A 527 -0.64 16.59 -9.44
CA LYS A 527 -1.61 16.09 -8.45
C LYS A 527 -2.73 15.27 -9.09
N ASN A 528 -3.14 15.57 -10.32
CA ASN A 528 -4.24 14.90 -11.00
C ASN A 528 -3.79 13.73 -11.87
N THR A 529 -2.48 13.50 -12.00
CA THR A 529 -1.94 12.36 -12.75
C THR A 529 -1.90 11.11 -11.87
N CYS A 530 -2.09 9.94 -12.45
CA CYS A 530 -1.70 8.65 -11.86
C CYS A 530 -1.05 7.77 -12.93
N TYR A 531 -0.35 6.73 -12.49
CA TYR A 531 0.26 5.73 -13.36
C TYR A 531 -0.31 4.35 -13.04
N LEU A 532 -0.72 3.63 -14.07
CA LEU A 532 -1.32 2.30 -13.95
C LEU A 532 -0.39 1.29 -14.60
N PHE A 533 -0.09 0.22 -13.86
CA PHE A 533 0.68 -0.91 -14.29
C PHE A 533 -0.22 -2.14 -14.22
N VAL A 534 -0.32 -2.89 -15.31
CA VAL A 534 -1.13 -4.10 -15.37
C VAL A 534 -0.34 -5.20 -16.04
N SER A 535 -0.30 -6.38 -15.44
CA SER A 535 0.32 -7.58 -16.03
C SER A 535 -0.18 -7.80 -17.46
N GLY A 536 0.75 -7.96 -18.40
CA GLY A 536 0.45 -8.15 -19.82
C GLY A 536 0.15 -6.88 -20.64
N ALA A 537 0.14 -5.69 -20.03
CA ALA A 537 -0.03 -4.42 -20.73
C ALA A 537 1.14 -3.46 -20.51
N TYR A 538 1.33 -2.53 -21.45
CA TYR A 538 2.26 -1.43 -21.27
C TYR A 538 1.79 -0.49 -20.16
N PRO A 539 2.71 0.12 -19.37
CA PRO A 539 2.34 1.08 -18.35
C PRO A 539 1.57 2.26 -18.97
N MET A 540 0.59 2.78 -18.25
CA MET A 540 -0.29 3.85 -18.73
C MET A 540 -0.21 5.07 -17.82
N LYS A 541 -0.19 6.25 -18.45
CA LYS A 541 -0.34 7.54 -17.77
C LYS A 541 -1.80 7.98 -17.85
N LEU A 542 -2.44 8.12 -16.70
CA LEU A 542 -3.86 8.39 -16.56
C LEU A 542 -4.12 9.67 -15.74
N GLU A 543 -5.38 10.10 -15.72
CA GLU A 543 -5.88 11.04 -14.73
C GLU A 543 -6.52 10.31 -13.55
N LYS A 544 -6.48 10.90 -12.36
CA LYS A 544 -7.17 10.36 -11.18
C LYS A 544 -8.69 10.39 -11.38
N ALA A 545 -9.34 9.31 -10.98
CA ALA A 545 -10.80 9.14 -11.06
C ALA A 545 -11.49 9.85 -9.87
N TRP A 546 -11.40 11.18 -9.79
CA TRP A 546 -11.99 11.94 -8.68
C TRP A 546 -13.50 11.74 -8.58
N GLN A 547 -13.99 11.34 -7.40
CA GLN A 547 -15.42 11.09 -7.19
C GLN A 547 -16.31 12.29 -7.55
N PHE A 548 -15.86 13.52 -7.26
CA PHE A 548 -16.62 14.73 -7.57
C PHE A 548 -16.62 15.09 -9.06
N GLU A 549 -15.70 14.54 -9.86
CA GLU A 549 -15.76 14.66 -11.31
C GLU A 549 -16.74 13.66 -11.92
N ILE A 550 -16.82 12.45 -11.35
CA ILE A 550 -17.64 11.34 -11.86
C ILE A 550 -19.10 11.47 -11.38
N TYR A 551 -19.29 11.76 -10.10
CA TYR A 551 -20.56 11.78 -9.40
C TYR A 551 -20.97 13.19 -8.94
N GLY A 552 -20.27 14.24 -9.34
CA GLY A 552 -20.64 15.62 -9.01
C GLY A 552 -20.73 15.87 -7.50
N ASP A 553 -21.87 16.40 -7.05
CA ASP A 553 -22.18 16.67 -5.64
C ASP A 553 -23.00 15.55 -4.98
N LEU A 554 -23.03 14.34 -5.57
CA LEU A 554 -23.85 13.22 -5.11
C LEU A 554 -23.62 12.89 -3.63
N LEU A 555 -22.36 12.77 -3.18
CA LEU A 555 -22.04 12.39 -1.80
C LEU A 555 -22.53 13.44 -0.79
N SER A 556 -22.42 14.73 -1.12
CA SER A 556 -22.86 15.80 -0.20
C SER A 556 -24.36 16.07 -0.26
N ASN A 557 -25.04 15.71 -1.36
CA ASN A 557 -26.45 16.02 -1.61
C ASN A 557 -27.26 14.76 -1.97
N TYR A 558 -26.91 13.60 -1.41
CA TYR A 558 -27.46 12.31 -1.85
C TYR A 558 -29.00 12.28 -1.84
N GLU A 559 -29.64 12.82 -0.79
CA GLU A 559 -31.10 12.86 -0.63
C GLU A 559 -31.84 13.45 -1.84
N LYS A 560 -31.27 14.47 -2.49
CA LYS A 560 -31.83 15.11 -3.68
C LYS A 560 -31.89 14.15 -4.87
N TYR A 561 -30.96 13.21 -4.95
CA TYR A 561 -30.82 12.28 -6.08
C TYR A 561 -31.56 10.95 -5.87
N ARG A 562 -31.92 10.61 -4.63
CA ARG A 562 -32.60 9.34 -4.27
C ARG A 562 -33.85 9.07 -5.12
N SER A 563 -34.73 10.07 -5.23
CA SER A 563 -35.97 9.96 -6.01
C SER A 563 -35.70 9.75 -7.51
N ARG A 564 -34.66 10.39 -8.05
CA ARG A 564 -34.24 10.25 -9.45
C ARG A 564 -33.64 8.87 -9.73
N LEU A 565 -33.02 8.25 -8.73
CA LEU A 565 -32.49 6.89 -8.77
C LEU A 565 -33.57 5.82 -8.50
N GLY A 566 -34.80 6.24 -8.20
CA GLY A 566 -35.92 5.33 -7.94
C GLY A 566 -35.94 4.74 -6.53
N TYR A 567 -35.13 5.26 -5.60
CA TYR A 567 -35.04 4.74 -4.24
C TYR A 567 -36.10 5.37 -3.32
N THR A 568 -36.82 4.51 -2.59
CA THR A 568 -37.87 4.89 -1.63
C THR A 568 -37.64 4.34 -0.23
N THR A 569 -36.50 3.68 0.01
CA THR A 569 -36.13 3.12 1.31
C THR A 569 -36.15 4.22 2.39
N PRO A 570 -36.54 3.95 3.63
CA PRO A 570 -36.44 4.94 4.70
C PRO A 570 -35.00 5.45 4.89
N LEU A 571 -34.86 6.71 5.29
CA LEU A 571 -33.57 7.23 5.76
C LEU A 571 -33.22 6.53 7.08
N TRP A 572 -31.96 6.17 7.23
CA TRP A 572 -31.46 5.68 8.51
C TRP A 572 -31.57 6.77 9.58
N ASN A 573 -32.17 6.42 10.70
CA ASN A 573 -32.39 7.34 11.83
C ASN A 573 -31.16 7.53 12.72
N GLY A 574 -30.07 6.79 12.48
CA GLY A 574 -28.80 6.98 13.18
C GLY A 574 -28.68 6.28 14.53
N GLU A 575 -29.69 5.54 14.98
CA GLU A 575 -29.66 4.87 16.28
C GLU A 575 -29.21 3.41 16.14
N TRP A 576 -28.01 3.14 16.67
CA TRP A 576 -27.56 1.80 17.00
C TRP A 576 -28.06 1.48 18.39
N VAL A 577 -29.20 0.79 18.47
CA VAL A 577 -29.76 0.40 19.76
C VAL A 577 -29.05 -0.86 20.21
N TRP A 578 -28.03 -0.71 21.06
CA TRP A 578 -27.65 -1.77 21.98
C TRP A 578 -28.75 -1.71 23.02
N ASP A 579 -29.67 -2.68 23.04
CA ASP A 579 -30.74 -2.68 24.04
C ASP A 579 -30.06 -2.52 25.43
N GLU A 580 -30.39 -1.45 26.18
CA GLU A 580 -29.79 -1.24 27.51
C GLU A 580 -30.19 -2.38 28.48
N GLU A 581 -31.25 -3.12 28.14
CA GLU A 581 -31.71 -4.34 28.80
C GLU A 581 -31.04 -5.64 28.28
N ASP A 582 -30.13 -5.54 27.30
CA ASP A 582 -29.56 -6.67 26.57
C ASP A 582 -28.41 -7.32 27.35
N SER A 583 -28.80 -8.14 28.34
CA SER A 583 -28.06 -9.12 29.13
C SER A 583 -26.73 -8.71 29.80
N ALA A 584 -25.91 -7.82 29.25
CA ALA A 584 -24.67 -7.42 29.88
C ALA A 584 -24.91 -6.78 31.25
N ALA A 585 -25.98 -6.00 31.47
CA ALA A 585 -26.26 -5.41 32.79
C ALA A 585 -26.86 -6.42 33.81
N GLN A 586 -27.60 -7.42 33.35
CA GLN A 586 -28.18 -8.49 34.19
C GLN A 586 -27.19 -9.61 34.46
N ASP A 587 -26.44 -10.03 33.43
CA ASP A 587 -25.25 -10.88 33.56
C ASP A 587 -24.22 -10.16 34.44
N ILE A 588 -23.97 -8.84 34.32
CA ILE A 588 -23.12 -8.08 35.29
C ILE A 588 -23.66 -8.18 36.73
N GLN A 589 -24.97 -8.34 36.95
CA GLN A 589 -25.54 -8.48 38.30
C GLN A 589 -25.44 -9.91 38.86
N GLU A 590 -25.64 -10.94 38.03
CA GLU A 590 -25.43 -12.35 38.40
C GLU A 590 -23.93 -12.68 38.50
N VAL A 591 -23.11 -12.18 37.59
CA VAL A 591 -21.64 -12.22 37.60
C VAL A 591 -21.12 -11.42 38.79
N LYS A 592 -21.64 -10.22 39.14
CA LYS A 592 -21.27 -9.54 40.40
C LYS A 592 -21.67 -10.29 41.67
N GLN A 593 -22.61 -11.23 41.59
CA GLN A 593 -22.93 -12.11 42.71
C GLN A 593 -21.96 -13.30 42.84
N GLU A 594 -21.18 -13.63 41.80
CA GLU A 594 -20.18 -14.72 41.79
C GLU A 594 -18.72 -14.26 41.57
N LEU A 595 -18.47 -13.02 41.17
CA LEU A 595 -17.16 -12.49 40.77
C LEU A 595 -16.88 -11.16 41.48
N GLU A 596 -15.77 -11.13 42.19
CA GLU A 596 -15.28 -9.92 42.85
C GLU A 596 -14.67 -8.96 41.81
N GLU A 597 -14.86 -7.65 41.99
CA GLU A 597 -14.10 -6.60 41.29
C GLU A 597 -12.57 -6.76 41.44
N SER A 598 -12.12 -7.66 42.32
CA SER A 598 -10.73 -8.04 42.54
C SER A 598 -10.08 -8.71 41.32
N ASP A 599 -10.77 -9.54 40.52
CA ASP A 599 -10.14 -10.32 39.43
C ASP A 599 -9.55 -9.45 38.29
N VAL A 600 -10.13 -8.27 38.01
CA VAL A 600 -9.58 -7.32 37.01
C VAL A 600 -8.49 -6.45 37.58
N VAL A 601 -8.63 -6.07 38.85
CA VAL A 601 -7.58 -5.37 39.59
C VAL A 601 -6.35 -6.28 39.68
N LEU A 602 -6.55 -7.58 39.91
CA LEU A 602 -5.53 -8.61 39.99
C LEU A 602 -4.74 -8.77 38.69
N LEU A 603 -5.38 -8.78 37.52
CA LEU A 603 -4.64 -8.85 36.26
C LEU A 603 -3.75 -7.61 36.05
N ASN A 604 -4.22 -6.42 36.44
CA ASN A 604 -3.41 -5.21 36.38
C ASN A 604 -2.28 -5.21 37.43
N GLU A 605 -2.55 -5.71 38.64
CA GLU A 605 -1.53 -5.88 39.69
C GLU A 605 -0.44 -6.88 39.26
N MET A 606 -0.81 -7.98 38.60
CA MET A 606 0.14 -8.93 38.00
C MET A 606 1.01 -8.25 36.95
N ILE A 607 0.42 -7.48 36.02
CA ILE A 607 1.16 -6.72 35.02
C ILE A 607 2.11 -5.71 35.68
N ASP A 608 1.69 -5.03 36.75
CA ASP A 608 2.50 -4.07 37.51
C ASP A 608 3.62 -4.74 38.35
N GLU A 609 3.47 -6.00 38.75
CA GLU A 609 4.54 -6.80 39.37
C GLU A 609 5.52 -7.31 38.32
N ILE A 610 5.05 -7.74 37.15
CA ILE A 610 5.90 -8.22 36.04
C ILE A 610 6.75 -7.09 35.46
N ASN A 611 6.18 -5.90 35.27
CA ASN A 611 6.96 -4.71 34.83
C ASN A 611 8.08 -4.32 35.81
N LYS A 612 8.07 -4.84 37.05
CA LYS A 612 9.17 -4.67 38.01
C LYS A 612 10.19 -5.80 37.93
N ILE A 613 9.81 -6.98 37.43
CA ILE A 613 10.69 -8.13 37.22
C ILE A 613 11.54 -7.92 35.95
N ASP A 614 10.96 -7.31 34.90
CA ASP A 614 11.69 -6.91 33.67
C ASP A 614 12.83 -5.89 33.92
N GLU A 615 12.85 -5.18 35.07
CA GLU A 615 13.98 -4.33 35.47
C GLU A 615 15.12 -5.12 36.17
N ASP A 616 14.88 -6.38 36.58
CA ASP A 616 15.78 -7.19 37.40
C ASP A 616 16.33 -8.47 36.70
N GLU A 617 15.76 -8.92 35.56
CA GLU A 617 16.13 -10.18 34.86
C GLU A 617 16.95 -9.97 33.56
N GLU A 618 18.09 -9.25 33.64
CA GLU A 618 19.06 -9.23 32.52
C GLU A 618 20.02 -10.45 32.50
N ASP A 619 19.88 -11.43 33.42
CA ASP A 619 20.80 -12.59 33.50
C ASP A 619 20.10 -13.87 34.03
N GLU A 620 19.43 -14.67 33.18
CA GLU A 620 19.23 -16.11 33.47
C GLU A 620 19.08 -16.92 32.16
N GLU A 621 20.18 -17.55 31.72
CA GLU A 621 20.22 -18.49 30.60
C GLU A 621 19.63 -19.86 31.01
N ILE A 622 18.65 -20.35 30.25
CA ILE A 622 18.11 -21.71 30.39
C ILE A 622 19.21 -22.72 30.03
N THR A 623 19.45 -23.71 30.88
CA THR A 623 20.54 -24.67 30.66
C THR A 623 20.17 -25.73 29.61
N GLU A 624 21.16 -26.15 28.80
CA GLU A 624 21.01 -27.20 27.77
C GLU A 624 20.41 -28.51 28.32
N GLU A 625 20.69 -28.80 29.60
CA GLU A 625 20.19 -29.96 30.33
C GLU A 625 18.65 -29.90 30.55
N GLU A 626 18.10 -28.71 30.82
CA GLU A 626 16.66 -28.50 31.01
C GLU A 626 15.90 -28.61 29.68
N LEU A 627 16.51 -28.12 28.59
CA LEU A 627 15.98 -28.27 27.23
C LEU A 627 15.92 -29.76 26.82
N ARG A 628 16.92 -30.55 27.22
CA ARG A 628 17.04 -31.97 26.90
C ARG A 628 16.04 -32.84 27.67
N VAL A 629 15.70 -32.46 28.89
CA VAL A 629 14.66 -33.11 29.71
C VAL A 629 13.26 -32.79 29.18
N LEU A 630 13.03 -31.56 28.69
CA LEU A 630 11.76 -31.13 28.07
C LEU A 630 11.47 -31.83 26.74
N LEU A 631 12.50 -32.19 25.98
CA LEU A 631 12.41 -32.93 24.72
C LEU A 631 12.33 -34.46 24.90
N GLY A 632 12.03 -34.95 26.10
CA GLY A 632 12.13 -36.35 26.49
C GLY A 632 11.55 -37.38 25.49
N ASN A 633 12.45 -38.28 25.08
CA ASN A 633 12.24 -39.66 24.61
C ASN A 633 11.58 -39.87 23.23
N VAL A 634 12.42 -39.86 22.19
CA VAL A 634 12.25 -40.75 21.04
C VAL A 634 13.52 -41.59 20.91
N GLU A 635 13.61 -42.69 21.66
CA GLU A 635 14.47 -43.82 21.32
C GLU A 635 13.61 -45.10 21.33
N ASP A 636 13.48 -45.65 20.11
CA ASP A 636 13.19 -47.00 19.65
C ASP A 636 11.88 -47.75 20.01
N GLU A 637 11.06 -48.00 18.97
CA GLU A 637 10.81 -49.36 18.45
C GLU A 637 10.10 -49.34 17.06
N ASN A 638 10.89 -49.63 16.00
CA ASN A 638 10.59 -50.37 14.74
C ASN A 638 9.63 -49.88 13.63
N GLU A 639 10.18 -49.98 12.40
CA GLU A 639 9.61 -50.32 11.07
C GLU A 639 8.83 -49.24 10.28
N ASP A 640 9.50 -48.54 9.35
CA ASP A 640 9.51 -48.90 7.91
C ASP A 640 10.34 -47.91 7.04
N GLU A 641 11.03 -48.48 6.06
CA GLU A 641 12.02 -47.88 5.14
C GLU A 641 11.43 -46.81 4.18
N GLU A 642 12.18 -45.71 3.99
CA GLU A 642 12.48 -45.02 2.70
C GLU A 642 12.68 -43.50 2.91
N ASN A 643 13.95 -43.08 3.10
CA ASN A 643 14.59 -41.86 2.54
C ASN A 643 15.80 -41.39 3.39
N GLU A 644 16.83 -42.24 3.54
CA GLU A 644 18.15 -41.81 3.98
C GLU A 644 19.05 -41.59 2.76
N SER A 645 19.04 -40.39 2.19
CA SER A 645 20.16 -39.92 1.36
C SER A 645 20.29 -38.40 1.19
N GLU A 646 19.44 -37.57 1.83
CA GLU A 646 19.54 -36.10 1.73
C GLU A 646 19.91 -35.41 3.07
N GLU A 647 19.69 -36.03 4.24
CA GLU A 647 19.99 -35.40 5.55
C GLU A 647 21.44 -35.59 6.05
N VAL A 648 22.23 -36.50 5.47
CA VAL A 648 23.64 -36.69 5.87
C VAL A 648 24.56 -35.63 5.25
N GLY A 649 24.15 -35.00 4.13
CA GLY A 649 24.94 -33.98 3.45
C GLY A 649 24.93 -32.61 4.14
N GLU A 650 23.79 -32.19 4.69
CA GLU A 650 23.67 -30.87 5.35
C GLU A 650 24.34 -30.84 6.74
N ALA A 651 24.38 -31.98 7.44
CA ALA A 651 25.09 -32.09 8.73
C ALA A 651 26.62 -32.07 8.56
N GLU A 652 27.17 -32.71 7.52
CA GLU A 652 28.61 -32.65 7.23
C GLU A 652 29.06 -31.25 6.76
N GLU A 653 28.20 -30.52 6.04
CA GLU A 653 28.48 -29.15 5.56
C GLU A 653 28.40 -28.10 6.70
N LEU A 654 27.49 -28.28 7.67
CA LEU A 654 27.42 -27.46 8.88
C LEU A 654 28.58 -27.74 9.84
N GLN A 655 29.01 -28.99 9.96
CA GLN A 655 30.17 -29.36 10.78
C GLN A 655 31.46 -28.75 10.22
N SER A 656 31.65 -28.73 8.90
CA SER A 656 32.85 -28.12 8.30
C SER A 656 32.89 -26.61 8.47
N ILE A 657 31.73 -25.93 8.49
CA ILE A 657 31.64 -24.48 8.74
C ILE A 657 31.94 -24.16 10.20
N LEU A 658 31.49 -25.00 11.13
CA LEU A 658 31.81 -24.86 12.56
C LEU A 658 33.30 -25.07 12.83
N ASP A 659 33.91 -26.08 12.21
CA ASP A 659 35.36 -26.35 12.31
C ASP A 659 36.19 -25.18 11.72
N GLU A 660 35.73 -24.53 10.63
CA GLU A 660 36.39 -23.35 10.03
C GLU A 660 36.29 -22.10 10.94
N ILE A 661 35.17 -21.93 11.65
CA ILE A 661 34.97 -20.84 12.60
C ILE A 661 35.80 -21.05 13.88
N GLU A 662 35.94 -22.30 14.33
CA GLU A 662 36.79 -22.65 15.47
C GLU A 662 38.29 -22.44 15.14
N GLU A 663 38.75 -22.77 13.92
CA GLU A 663 40.12 -22.44 13.46
C GLU A 663 40.37 -20.93 13.37
N GLU A 664 39.38 -20.12 12.96
CA GLU A 664 39.51 -18.65 12.92
C GLU A 664 39.48 -18.01 14.33
N LEU A 665 38.76 -18.59 15.28
CA LEU A 665 38.73 -18.15 16.68
C LEU A 665 40.01 -18.51 17.42
N ASP A 666 40.54 -19.73 17.24
CA ASP A 666 41.83 -20.14 17.81
C ASP A 666 43.00 -19.31 17.22
N ALA A 667 42.91 -18.91 15.94
CA ALA A 667 43.89 -18.00 15.33
C ALA A 667 43.80 -16.55 15.88
N PHE A 668 42.65 -16.15 16.42
CA PHE A 668 42.45 -14.86 17.07
C PHE A 668 42.98 -14.84 18.50
N ASP A 669 42.78 -15.94 19.24
CA ASP A 669 43.29 -16.11 20.61
C ASP A 669 44.83 -16.29 20.62
N GLU A 670 45.44 -16.91 19.60
CA GLU A 670 46.90 -16.97 19.47
C GLU A 670 47.56 -15.62 19.09
N MET A 671 46.79 -14.62 18.62
CA MET A 671 47.29 -13.28 18.29
C MET A 671 47.26 -12.28 19.47
N GLU A 672 46.64 -12.61 20.59
CA GLU A 672 46.53 -11.71 21.75
C GLU A 672 47.78 -11.70 22.65
N ASP A 673 48.71 -12.65 22.48
CA ASP A 673 49.91 -12.81 23.32
C ASP A 673 51.23 -12.24 22.72
N GLU A 674 51.20 -11.61 21.55
CA GLU A 674 52.42 -11.04 20.91
C GLU A 674 52.26 -9.63 20.31
N ILE A 675 51.41 -8.77 20.88
CA ILE A 675 51.36 -7.34 20.53
C ILE A 675 52.04 -6.54 21.66
N THR A 676 53.18 -5.93 21.38
CA THR A 676 53.85 -5.07 22.37
C THR A 676 53.30 -3.65 22.34
N GLU A 677 53.42 -2.90 23.45
CA GLU A 677 53.02 -1.47 23.52
C GLU A 677 53.69 -0.60 22.43
N GLU A 678 54.80 -1.06 21.84
CA GLU A 678 55.49 -0.41 20.72
C GLU A 678 54.73 -0.57 19.39
N ASP A 679 54.09 -1.72 19.14
CA ASP A 679 53.29 -1.99 17.93
C ASP A 679 51.96 -1.21 17.95
N LEU A 680 51.38 -1.04 19.14
CA LEU A 680 50.19 -0.20 19.34
C LEU A 680 50.48 1.30 19.12
N MET A 681 51.69 1.78 19.43
CA MET A 681 52.06 3.17 19.16
C MET A 681 52.30 3.44 17.66
N GLU A 682 52.82 2.48 16.90
CA GLU A 682 53.01 2.63 15.44
C GLU A 682 51.66 2.70 14.71
N ILE A 683 50.68 1.90 15.14
CA ILE A 683 49.30 1.93 14.59
C ILE A 683 48.57 3.23 14.94
N ILE A 684 48.79 3.77 16.14
CA ILE A 684 48.19 5.05 16.56
C ILE A 684 48.82 6.24 15.80
N GLU A 685 50.12 6.22 15.51
CA GLU A 685 50.76 7.23 14.65
C GLU A 685 50.23 7.17 13.21
N GLU A 686 50.04 5.97 12.63
CA GLU A 686 49.48 5.79 11.28
C GLU A 686 48.02 6.27 11.17
N PHE A 687 47.22 6.09 12.23
CA PHE A 687 45.85 6.62 12.29
C PHE A 687 45.80 8.14 12.50
N SER A 688 46.81 8.74 13.14
CA SER A 688 46.86 10.19 13.36
C SER A 688 47.14 10.97 12.06
N GLU A 689 47.99 10.43 11.17
CA GLU A 689 48.27 11.04 9.85
C GLU A 689 47.08 10.97 8.89
N PHE A 690 46.12 10.06 9.10
CA PHE A 690 44.89 9.98 8.29
C PHE A 690 43.79 10.99 8.71
N SER A 691 43.93 11.60 9.89
CA SER A 691 42.93 12.56 10.43
C SER A 691 43.20 14.01 10.03
N ASP A 692 44.46 14.39 9.77
CA ASP A 692 44.87 15.77 9.47
C ASP A 692 44.54 16.26 8.04
N ASP A 693 44.22 15.35 7.10
CA ASP A 693 43.83 15.73 5.73
C ASP A 693 42.32 16.05 5.58
N SER A 694 41.53 15.94 6.66
CA SER A 694 40.07 16.17 6.63
C SER A 694 39.58 17.45 7.34
N GLU A 695 40.44 18.13 8.11
CA GLU A 695 40.07 19.38 8.80
C GLU A 695 40.36 20.66 7.98
N GLY A 696 41.08 20.55 6.85
CA GLY A 696 41.46 21.69 6.00
C GLY A 696 40.36 22.26 5.08
N GLU A 697 39.23 21.57 4.85
CA GLU A 697 38.19 22.02 3.91
C GLU A 697 36.87 22.49 4.55
N GLN A 698 36.72 22.41 5.88
CA GLN A 698 35.50 22.91 6.56
C GLN A 698 35.60 24.36 7.06
N GLU A 699 36.80 24.95 7.20
CA GLU A 699 36.96 26.33 7.69
C GLU A 699 36.70 27.43 6.64
N GLU A 700 36.77 27.16 5.33
CA GLU A 700 36.45 28.18 4.30
C GLU A 700 34.96 28.34 4.00
N SER A 701 34.09 27.41 4.45
CA SER A 701 32.64 27.48 4.17
C SER A 701 31.84 28.20 5.26
N ASN A 702 32.32 28.19 6.52
CA ASN A 702 31.60 28.77 7.65
C ASN A 702 31.87 30.27 7.89
N GLN A 703 32.84 30.88 7.20
CA GLN A 703 33.14 32.32 7.34
C GLN A 703 32.41 33.24 6.33
N LYS A 704 31.60 32.71 5.41
CA LYS A 704 30.87 33.51 4.39
C LYS A 704 29.36 33.60 4.58
N ILE A 705 28.79 32.96 5.61
CA ILE A 705 27.34 32.98 5.88
C ILE A 705 26.98 33.92 7.05
N ALA A 706 27.97 34.44 7.78
CA ALA A 706 27.73 35.34 8.92
C ALA A 706 27.64 36.84 8.57
N ASP A 707 28.03 37.26 7.36
CA ASP A 707 27.90 38.66 6.92
C ASP A 707 26.82 38.79 5.84
N GLU A 708 25.80 39.60 6.16
CA GLU A 708 24.75 40.15 5.28
C GLU A 708 23.40 39.38 5.20
N LEU A 709 22.66 39.39 6.31
CA LEU A 709 21.25 39.81 6.25
C LEU A 709 21.13 41.24 6.81
N PRO A 710 20.55 42.20 6.05
CA PRO A 710 20.33 43.55 6.55
C PRO A 710 19.10 43.59 7.49
N ILE A 711 19.27 44.45 8.50
CA ILE A 711 18.36 44.92 9.57
C ILE A 711 16.86 44.90 9.20
#